data_AF-A0AAP0JZW0-F1
#
_entry.id   AF-A0AAP0JZW0-F1
#
_cell.length_a   1.000
_cell.length_b   1.000
_cell.length_c   1.000
_cell.angle_alpha   90.00
_cell.angle_beta   90.00
_cell.angle_gamma   90.00
#
_symmetry.space_group_name_H-M   'P 1'
#
loop_
_entity.id
_entity.type
_entity.pdbx_description
1 polymer ?
#
loop_
_entity_poly.entity_id
_entity_poly.type
_entity_poly.pdbx_seq_one_letter_code
_entity_poly.pdbx_strand_id
1 'polypeptide(L)'
;MINRFALICALISISLLHYRPSHQPALPQIETPQTLQNETLTLTLTEPSKANYIVRFRKYERAEDHRNYLEENLRLVRGWSWIERRNPAASFPTDFGVVAVEDSARGDVVEGIGKLGLVKDVSVDLSYSRSLFGDGDGLRGKSGAFVDGKKRPGKMFTSMSFEEEEVRSPLSNSSVNWTRKLMIQRSQVTSLFGAESLWSKGYTGAKVKMAIFDTGIRANHPHFRNIKERTNWTNEDTLNDNLGHGTFVAGVIAGEDSECLGFAPDTEIYAYRVFTDAQVSYTSWFLDAFNYAIATNMDVLNLSIGGPDYLDLPFVEKVWELTANNIIMVSAIGNDGPLYGTLNNPADQSDVIGVGGIDYNDHIASFSSRGMSTWEIPHGYGRVKPDIVAYGREIMGSKISTGCKSLSGTSVASPVVAGVVCLLVSVIPEGDKKHILNPASMKQALVEGAAKLSGPNMYEQGAGRLDLLESYEILKNYQPRASIFPSILDSTDHPYSWPFSGQPLYAGAMPVIFNATILNGMGVIGYVDEPPMWHPNDEMGNLLSIHFTYSDVIWPWTGYLALHMQIKDEGAQFSGLIEGNVTVTVYSPPGKGEKGQRRSTCVLQLKLEVIPTPSRAKRVLWDQYHSIKYPPGYIPRDSLDVRNDILDWHGDHLHTNFHIMFNMLRDAGYYVETLGSPLTCFDASQYGTLLMVDLEDEYFEEEIEKLREDVLNTGLGLAVFAEWYNVDSMVKMRFYDDNTRSWWTPVTGGANIPALNDLLSPFSIAFGDKILNGDFTIDGEQSRYASGTDIVKFPSGGYLHSFPFVDSSESGATQNVLQTSGMMKADSSILGLVEVGGGRIAVYGDSNCLDSSHMVTNCYWLLRKILDFTASNIKDPVIFSDSVRQHHPLHKDDSQLPSRRTDVNFSAYSAVVGKELLCRKDSRFEIWGTKGYILQLLRGRNRKLPGYPSVDLERGSNTSLRTSSFPRGGERHSVASIGKNKYNGMDFLGLLNREDVDIPVLVASQWIVPAIVIFFGILFLSFWRIRKKRRWRRRGSSSGRFGFP
;
A
#
# COMPACT_ATOMS: atom_id res chain seq x y z
N MET A 1 -33.21 -74.15 -2.85
CA MET A 1 -33.53 -74.17 -1.40
C MET A 1 -32.66 -73.09 -0.75
N ILE A 2 -33.11 -72.12 0.08
CA ILE A 2 -34.01 -72.17 1.27
C ILE A 2 -33.26 -72.89 2.42
N ASN A 3 -32.99 -72.38 3.63
CA ASN A 3 -33.30 -71.19 4.49
C ASN A 3 -32.08 -70.97 5.46
N ARG A 4 -31.86 -70.00 6.38
CA ARG A 4 -32.28 -68.61 6.80
C ARG A 4 -31.31 -68.17 7.96
N PHE A 5 -31.53 -67.12 8.78
CA PHE A 5 -31.68 -65.65 8.61
C PHE A 5 -32.13 -65.02 9.97
N ALA A 6 -31.86 -63.71 10.22
CA ALA A 6 -32.35 -62.88 11.37
C ALA A 6 -31.78 -63.15 12.80
N LEU A 7 -31.69 -62.21 13.77
CA LEU A 7 -31.75 -60.72 13.89
C LEU A 7 -31.04 -60.35 15.25
N ILE A 8 -30.04 -59.44 15.39
CA ILE A 8 -30.04 -57.96 15.64
C ILE A 8 -30.46 -57.46 17.06
N CYS A 9 -29.62 -56.57 17.67
CA CYS A 9 -29.83 -55.72 18.89
C CYS A 9 -29.97 -56.44 20.26
N ALA A 10 -29.74 -55.89 21.47
CA ALA A 10 -29.18 -54.64 22.06
C ALA A 10 -29.18 -54.78 23.64
N LEU A 11 -28.59 -54.00 24.58
CA LEU A 11 -27.60 -52.89 24.65
C LEU A 11 -27.16 -52.61 26.15
N ILE A 12 -26.24 -51.66 26.40
CA ILE A 12 -26.09 -50.79 27.63
C ILE A 12 -25.49 -51.35 28.96
N SER A 13 -24.20 -50.98 29.21
CA SER A 13 -23.62 -50.23 30.36
C SER A 13 -23.44 -50.77 31.83
N ILE A 14 -22.50 -50.08 32.54
CA ILE A 14 -22.27 -49.88 34.01
C ILE A 14 -21.24 -50.77 34.78
N SER A 15 -20.02 -50.25 34.88
CA SER A 15 -19.20 -49.89 36.07
C SER A 15 -19.13 -50.69 37.42
N LEU A 16 -17.87 -50.87 37.89
CA LEU A 16 -17.31 -50.70 39.27
C LEU A 16 -17.35 -51.80 40.39
N LEU A 17 -16.43 -51.60 41.36
CA LEU A 17 -16.16 -52.29 42.67
C LEU A 17 -15.21 -53.51 42.61
N HIS A 18 -14.17 -53.69 43.46
CA HIS A 18 -14.04 -53.63 44.95
C HIS A 18 -12.56 -53.46 45.44
N TYR A 19 -12.14 -53.29 46.72
CA TYR A 19 -12.70 -52.63 47.94
C TYR A 19 -11.77 -52.74 49.20
N ARG A 20 -11.47 -51.62 49.92
CA ARG A 20 -11.14 -51.46 51.39
C ARG A 20 -9.84 -52.09 52.02
N PRO A 21 -9.47 -51.81 53.31
CA PRO A 21 -10.02 -50.86 54.33
C PRO A 21 -9.05 -49.97 55.20
N SER A 22 -9.65 -48.99 55.91
CA SER A 22 -9.21 -48.28 57.16
C SER A 22 -8.20 -47.11 57.06
N HIS A 23 -7.92 -46.24 58.07
CA HIS A 23 -8.35 -46.11 59.49
C HIS A 23 -8.46 -44.62 59.96
N GLN A 24 -8.68 -44.35 61.26
CA GLN A 24 -8.92 -43.04 61.94
C GLN A 24 -8.59 -43.11 63.47
N PRO A 25 -8.73 -42.05 64.33
CA PRO A 25 -8.73 -40.56 64.18
C PRO A 25 -7.90 -39.77 65.26
N ALA A 26 -7.78 -38.42 65.21
CA ALA A 26 -7.53 -37.50 66.37
C ALA A 26 -7.60 -35.98 66.04
N LEU A 27 -7.83 -35.12 67.06
CA LEU A 27 -7.82 -33.63 67.16
C LEU A 27 -7.81 -33.23 68.68
N PRO A 28 -7.58 -31.97 69.15
CA PRO A 28 -7.07 -30.70 68.54
C PRO A 28 -6.00 -29.93 69.42
N GLN A 29 -5.83 -28.60 69.19
CA GLN A 29 -5.40 -27.50 70.10
C GLN A 29 -3.92 -27.00 70.22
N ILE A 30 -3.78 -25.65 70.11
CA ILE A 30 -2.90 -24.71 70.89
C ILE A 30 -1.36 -24.81 70.61
N GLU A 31 -0.52 -23.75 70.51
CA GLU A 31 -0.58 -22.30 70.85
C GLU A 31 0.23 -21.41 69.85
N THR A 32 0.27 -20.09 70.04
CA THR A 32 1.21 -19.11 69.41
C THR A 32 1.77 -18.17 70.51
N PRO A 33 2.75 -17.25 70.32
CA PRO A 33 3.47 -16.84 69.10
C PRO A 33 5.02 -16.68 69.27
N GLN A 34 5.75 -16.33 68.20
CA GLN A 34 6.75 -15.22 68.17
C GLN A 34 7.26 -14.93 66.73
N THR A 35 8.10 -13.90 66.57
CA THR A 35 8.23 -13.11 65.31
C THR A 35 9.66 -12.89 64.79
N LEU A 36 9.78 -12.65 63.46
CA LEU A 36 10.94 -12.11 62.71
C LEU A 36 12.19 -13.03 62.67
N GLN A 37 12.80 -13.32 61.51
CA GLN A 37 13.34 -12.37 60.53
C GLN A 37 13.47 -12.94 59.09
N ASN A 38 13.47 -12.02 58.11
CA ASN A 38 14.15 -12.07 56.80
C ASN A 38 13.96 -13.33 55.91
N GLU A 39 12.95 -13.31 55.03
CA GLU A 39 13.03 -13.98 53.73
C GLU A 39 13.42 -12.97 52.62
N THR A 40 14.31 -13.36 51.72
CA THR A 40 14.70 -12.58 50.55
C THR A 40 13.67 -12.72 49.44
N LEU A 41 13.14 -11.60 48.95
CA LEU A 41 12.29 -11.57 47.76
C LEU A 41 13.02 -12.13 46.54
N THR A 42 12.59 -13.30 46.06
CA THR A 42 13.00 -13.84 44.77
C THR A 42 12.42 -12.98 43.65
N LEU A 43 13.30 -12.37 42.85
CA LEU A 43 12.91 -11.67 41.63
C LEU A 43 12.29 -12.66 40.64
N THR A 44 11.03 -12.43 40.25
CA THR A 44 10.42 -13.11 39.11
C THR A 44 11.13 -12.66 37.84
N LEU A 45 11.87 -13.58 37.21
CA LEU A 45 12.41 -13.36 35.87
C LEU A 45 11.26 -13.16 34.89
N THR A 46 11.29 -12.05 34.16
CA THR A 46 10.43 -11.84 33.00
C THR A 46 10.83 -12.83 31.91
N GLU A 47 9.86 -13.54 31.33
CA GLU A 47 10.13 -14.39 30.16
C GLU A 47 10.71 -13.56 29.00
N PRO A 48 11.66 -14.11 28.22
CA PRO A 48 12.16 -13.43 27.03
C PRO A 48 11.03 -13.29 26.01
N SER A 49 10.88 -12.09 25.44
CA SER A 49 9.94 -11.84 24.36
C SER A 49 10.32 -12.64 23.10
N LYS A 50 9.30 -13.11 22.38
CA LYS A 50 9.44 -13.95 21.19
C LYS A 50 8.56 -13.44 20.05
N ALA A 51 9.12 -13.40 18.86
CA ALA A 51 8.40 -13.10 17.62
C ALA A 51 8.17 -14.38 16.79
N ASN A 52 7.08 -14.39 16.02
CA ASN A 52 6.79 -15.47 15.07
C ASN A 52 7.36 -15.10 13.70
N TYR A 53 7.95 -16.08 13.01
CA TYR A 53 8.45 -15.95 11.65
C TYR A 53 7.89 -17.04 10.74
N ILE A 54 7.49 -16.64 9.55
CA ILE A 54 7.13 -17.52 8.43
C ILE A 54 8.43 -17.87 7.69
N VAL A 55 8.77 -19.16 7.67
CA VAL A 55 9.88 -19.69 6.85
C VAL A 55 9.26 -20.32 5.61
N ARG A 56 9.57 -19.77 4.42
CA ARG A 56 9.06 -20.30 3.15
C ARG A 56 10.10 -21.18 2.48
N PHE A 57 9.65 -22.25 1.84
CA PHE A 57 10.48 -23.28 1.22
C PHE A 57 10.25 -23.33 -0.29
N ARG A 58 11.21 -23.90 -1.02
CA ARG A 58 11.19 -24.02 -2.49
C ARG A 58 10.38 -25.22 -2.99
N LYS A 59 9.67 -25.93 -2.11
CA LYS A 59 8.97 -27.19 -2.40
C LYS A 59 7.75 -27.38 -1.49
N TYR A 60 6.78 -28.13 -2.00
CA TYR A 60 5.73 -28.77 -1.22
C TYR A 60 6.17 -30.13 -0.69
N GLU A 61 6.48 -30.19 0.60
CA GLU A 61 6.80 -31.42 1.36
C GLU A 61 5.95 -31.41 2.66
N ARG A 62 6.04 -32.40 3.56
CA ARG A 62 5.23 -32.34 4.79
C ARG A 62 5.82 -31.31 5.76
N ALA A 63 4.96 -30.75 6.62
CA ALA A 63 5.39 -29.89 7.73
C ALA A 63 6.47 -30.57 8.60
N GLU A 64 6.36 -31.88 8.81
CA GLU A 64 7.38 -32.67 9.53
C GLU A 64 8.73 -32.73 8.80
N ASP A 65 8.73 -32.85 7.46
CA ASP A 65 9.95 -32.92 6.65
C ASP A 65 10.71 -31.57 6.72
N HIS A 66 9.97 -30.46 6.59
CA HIS A 66 10.51 -29.10 6.74
C HIS A 66 11.04 -28.83 8.15
N ARG A 67 10.30 -29.25 9.19
CA ARG A 67 10.74 -29.15 10.59
C ARG A 67 12.05 -29.91 10.80
N ASN A 68 12.09 -31.17 10.38
CA ASN A 68 13.28 -32.01 10.47
C ASN A 68 14.47 -31.35 9.74
N TYR A 69 14.28 -30.82 8.52
CA TYR A 69 15.34 -30.12 7.77
C TYR A 69 15.91 -28.91 8.53
N LEU A 70 15.07 -28.08 9.16
CA LEU A 70 15.54 -26.98 10.00
C LEU A 70 16.29 -27.49 11.24
N GLU A 71 15.72 -28.48 11.95
CA GLU A 71 16.33 -29.10 13.13
C GLU A 71 17.68 -29.79 12.83
N GLU A 72 17.88 -30.34 11.62
CA GLU A 72 19.14 -30.94 11.21
C GLU A 72 20.23 -29.91 10.89
N ASN A 73 19.87 -28.81 10.23
CA ASN A 73 20.84 -27.81 9.76
C ASN A 73 21.15 -26.73 10.80
N LEU A 74 20.26 -26.49 11.77
CA LEU A 74 20.38 -25.42 12.78
C LEU A 74 20.74 -25.96 14.18
N ARG A 75 21.25 -27.19 14.31
CA ARG A 75 21.59 -27.86 15.59
C ARG A 75 22.48 -27.04 16.55
N LEU A 76 23.26 -26.10 16.02
CA LEU A 76 24.15 -25.23 16.80
C LEU A 76 23.49 -23.89 17.22
N VAL A 77 22.43 -23.47 16.52
CA VAL A 77 21.74 -22.19 16.75
C VAL A 77 20.58 -22.41 17.73
N ARG A 78 20.58 -21.66 18.83
CA ARG A 78 19.57 -21.75 19.90
C ARG A 78 18.63 -20.54 19.86
N GLY A 79 17.60 -20.56 20.71
CA GLY A 79 16.63 -19.46 20.83
C GLY A 79 15.53 -19.49 19.76
N TRP A 80 15.28 -20.62 19.12
CA TRP A 80 14.15 -20.82 18.20
C TRP A 80 13.41 -22.13 18.49
N SER A 81 12.14 -22.20 18.08
CA SER A 81 11.31 -23.41 18.18
C SER A 81 10.21 -23.44 17.12
N TRP A 82 9.99 -24.59 16.49
CA TRP A 82 8.88 -24.81 15.55
C TRP A 82 7.51 -24.62 16.23
N ILE A 83 6.59 -23.90 15.57
CA ILE A 83 5.19 -23.77 15.98
C ILE A 83 4.39 -24.83 15.21
N GLU A 84 3.88 -25.84 15.94
CA GLU A 84 3.11 -26.93 15.35
C GLU A 84 1.64 -26.53 15.11
N ARG A 85 1.15 -26.71 13.87
CA ARG A 85 -0.11 -26.09 13.41
C ARG A 85 -1.19 -27.16 13.21
N ARG A 86 -2.19 -27.16 14.09
CA ARG A 86 -3.19 -28.23 14.20
C ARG A 86 -4.52 -27.82 13.56
N ASN A 87 -4.53 -27.76 12.23
CA ASN A 87 -5.69 -27.36 11.42
C ASN A 87 -5.86 -28.30 10.20
N PRO A 88 -6.93 -28.17 9.39
CA PRO A 88 -7.19 -29.07 8.26
C PRO A 88 -6.13 -29.05 7.15
N ALA A 89 -5.26 -28.03 7.05
CA ALA A 89 -4.17 -28.00 6.08
C ALA A 89 -3.04 -28.98 6.46
N ALA A 90 -2.88 -29.34 7.73
CA ALA A 90 -1.78 -30.18 8.22
C ALA A 90 -1.76 -31.62 7.66
N SER A 91 -2.85 -32.10 7.06
CA SER A 91 -2.88 -33.39 6.34
C SER A 91 -2.34 -33.31 4.90
N PHE A 92 -2.01 -32.11 4.40
CA PHE A 92 -1.54 -31.87 3.04
C PHE A 92 -0.08 -31.39 3.03
N PRO A 93 0.64 -31.53 1.89
CA PRO A 93 1.94 -30.91 1.71
C PRO A 93 1.85 -29.39 1.82
N THR A 94 2.90 -28.75 2.32
CA THR A 94 2.99 -27.29 2.44
C THR A 94 4.35 -26.78 1.97
N ASP A 95 4.38 -25.53 1.57
CA ASP A 95 5.53 -24.73 1.17
C ASP A 95 6.08 -23.85 2.29
N PHE A 96 5.49 -23.85 3.50
CA PHE A 96 5.95 -22.99 4.60
C PHE A 96 5.81 -23.60 6.00
N GLY A 97 6.62 -23.09 6.91
CA GLY A 97 6.59 -23.37 8.35
C GLY A 97 6.49 -22.07 9.15
N VAL A 98 6.18 -22.18 10.44
CA VAL A 98 6.20 -21.05 11.37
C VAL A 98 7.11 -21.40 12.54
N VAL A 99 8.00 -20.47 12.91
CA VAL A 99 8.93 -20.63 14.03
C VAL A 99 8.80 -19.47 15.00
N ALA A 100 8.80 -19.75 16.31
CA ALA A 100 9.02 -18.73 17.33
C ALA A 100 10.52 -18.51 17.50
N VAL A 101 10.95 -17.25 17.61
CA VAL A 101 12.35 -16.85 17.80
C VAL A 101 12.43 -15.88 18.98
N GLU A 102 13.37 -16.11 19.88
CA GLU A 102 13.68 -15.23 21.02
C GLU A 102 14.44 -14.00 20.53
N ASP A 103 14.02 -12.81 20.99
CA ASP A 103 14.57 -11.53 20.48
C ASP A 103 16.10 -11.42 20.63
N SER A 104 16.66 -12.05 21.67
CA SER A 104 18.11 -12.12 21.91
C SER A 104 18.90 -12.99 20.92
N ALA A 105 18.23 -13.80 20.11
CA ALA A 105 18.83 -14.69 19.10
C ALA A 105 18.37 -14.37 17.67
N ARG A 106 17.54 -13.33 17.49
CA ARG A 106 16.87 -12.98 16.22
C ARG A 106 17.82 -12.90 15.01
N GLY A 107 18.99 -12.26 15.16
CA GLY A 107 19.97 -12.11 14.08
C GLY A 107 20.49 -13.46 13.57
N ASP A 108 21.19 -14.19 14.45
CA ASP A 108 21.81 -15.48 14.17
C ASP A 108 20.81 -16.52 13.62
N VAL A 109 19.58 -16.54 14.16
CA VAL A 109 18.52 -17.44 13.72
C VAL A 109 18.02 -17.10 12.31
N VAL A 110 17.65 -15.84 12.06
CA VAL A 110 17.08 -15.43 10.77
C VAL A 110 18.13 -15.52 9.66
N GLU A 111 19.36 -15.09 9.92
CA GLU A 111 20.46 -15.21 8.96
C GLU A 111 20.86 -16.69 8.74
N GLY A 112 20.83 -17.51 9.80
CA GLY A 112 21.07 -18.95 9.73
C GLY A 112 20.04 -19.69 8.86
N ILE A 113 18.74 -19.44 9.07
CA ILE A 113 17.67 -20.01 8.25
C ILE A 113 17.77 -19.50 6.80
N GLY A 114 18.00 -18.21 6.59
CA GLY A 114 18.05 -17.58 5.26
C GLY A 114 19.18 -18.10 4.35
N LYS A 115 20.23 -18.69 4.91
CA LYS A 115 21.33 -19.33 4.16
C LYS A 115 21.03 -20.76 3.68
N LEU A 116 19.93 -21.37 4.11
CA LEU A 116 19.61 -22.77 3.81
C LEU A 116 19.06 -22.96 2.38
N GLY A 117 19.61 -23.91 1.62
CA GLY A 117 19.31 -24.09 0.20
C GLY A 117 17.85 -24.42 -0.15
N LEU A 118 17.09 -25.07 0.75
CA LEU A 118 15.65 -25.30 0.55
C LEU A 118 14.78 -24.11 0.94
N VAL A 119 15.30 -23.16 1.73
CA VAL A 119 14.57 -21.95 2.13
C VAL A 119 14.54 -20.98 0.95
N LYS A 120 13.36 -20.37 0.76
CA LYS A 120 13.10 -19.30 -0.20
C LYS A 120 13.46 -17.94 0.43
N ASP A 121 12.89 -17.69 1.61
CA ASP A 121 13.01 -16.49 2.43
C ASP A 121 12.46 -16.74 3.85
N VAL A 122 12.65 -15.76 4.74
CA VAL A 122 12.09 -15.72 6.10
C VAL A 122 11.42 -14.36 6.30
N SER A 123 10.15 -14.36 6.67
CA SER A 123 9.32 -13.16 6.87
C SER A 123 8.72 -13.16 8.28
N VAL A 124 8.24 -12.02 8.79
CA VAL A 124 7.48 -11.99 10.05
C VAL A 124 6.07 -12.54 9.80
N ASP A 125 5.49 -13.24 10.79
CA ASP A 125 4.09 -13.66 10.79
C ASP A 125 3.20 -12.49 11.24
N LEU A 126 2.75 -11.69 10.27
CA LEU A 126 2.00 -10.45 10.50
C LEU A 126 0.60 -10.74 11.07
N SER A 127 0.05 -9.78 11.80
CA SER A 127 -1.36 -9.76 12.19
C SER A 127 -2.18 -8.80 11.32
N TYR A 128 -3.50 -9.07 11.27
CA TYR A 128 -4.51 -8.17 10.72
C TYR A 128 -5.55 -7.92 11.80
N SER A 129 -5.99 -6.67 11.99
CA SER A 129 -7.09 -6.33 12.89
C SER A 129 -8.25 -5.68 12.14
N ARG A 130 -9.47 -6.16 12.38
CA ARG A 130 -10.71 -5.62 11.81
C ARG A 130 -11.50 -4.81 12.85
N SER A 131 -12.27 -3.84 12.37
CA SER A 131 -12.91 -2.78 13.18
C SER A 131 -14.45 -2.77 13.04
N LEU A 132 -15.11 -3.94 12.93
CA LEU A 132 -16.58 -4.01 13.00
C LEU A 132 -17.04 -3.58 14.39
N PHE A 133 -17.59 -2.36 14.49
CA PHE A 133 -18.41 -1.97 15.62
C PHE A 133 -19.88 -2.24 15.27
N GLY A 134 -20.58 -2.91 16.18
CA GLY A 134 -22.02 -3.08 16.17
C GLY A 134 -22.56 -2.78 17.56
N ASP A 135 -23.63 -2.00 17.60
CA ASP A 135 -24.50 -1.54 18.69
C ASP A 135 -24.07 -1.79 20.15
N GLY A 136 -24.07 -0.71 20.92
CA GLY A 136 -23.93 -0.80 22.37
C GLY A 136 -25.24 -1.20 23.07
N ASP A 137 -25.21 -2.29 23.82
CA ASP A 137 -25.77 -2.28 25.19
C ASP A 137 -24.80 -2.98 26.16
N GLY A 138 -24.88 -2.64 27.45
CA GLY A 138 -23.76 -2.71 28.36
C GLY A 138 -23.54 -4.06 29.07
N LEU A 139 -22.42 -4.73 28.76
CA LEU A 139 -21.80 -5.73 29.65
C LEU A 139 -20.32 -5.41 29.95
N ARG A 140 -20.02 -5.10 31.22
CA ARG A 140 -18.65 -4.93 31.73
C ARG A 140 -17.94 -6.29 31.80
N GLY A 141 -16.90 -6.53 30.99
CA GLY A 141 -16.39 -7.89 30.79
C GLY A 141 -14.91 -8.16 30.50
N LYS A 142 -13.96 -7.27 30.87
CA LYS A 142 -12.49 -7.52 30.81
C LYS A 142 -11.90 -8.05 29.48
N SER A 143 -11.27 -7.15 28.72
CA SER A 143 -9.97 -7.47 28.10
C SER A 143 -9.17 -6.19 27.90
N GLY A 144 -7.88 -6.20 28.24
CA GLY A 144 -7.02 -5.01 28.24
C GLY A 144 -5.96 -5.07 29.35
N ALA A 145 -4.70 -5.29 28.95
CA ALA A 145 -3.57 -5.35 29.87
C ALA A 145 -3.10 -3.94 30.26
N PHE A 146 -3.44 -3.50 31.48
CA PHE A 146 -2.93 -2.25 32.05
C PHE A 146 -1.59 -2.46 32.74
N VAL A 147 -0.64 -1.56 32.47
CA VAL A 147 0.49 -1.26 33.36
C VAL A 147 0.45 0.24 33.62
N ASP A 148 0.57 0.64 34.89
CA ASP A 148 0.69 2.02 35.37
C ASP A 148 -0.33 3.06 34.85
N GLY A 149 -1.55 2.62 34.56
CA GLY A 149 -2.74 3.48 34.55
C GLY A 149 -2.84 4.53 33.43
N LYS A 150 -1.96 4.47 32.42
CA LYS A 150 -2.01 5.35 31.24
C LYS A 150 -2.42 4.55 29.99
N LYS A 151 -3.25 5.15 29.12
CA LYS A 151 -3.55 4.59 27.80
C LYS A 151 -2.26 4.52 26.96
N ARG A 152 -2.07 3.45 26.20
CA ARG A 152 -1.13 3.44 25.06
C ARG A 152 -1.77 4.22 23.89
N PRO A 153 -1.09 5.19 23.27
CA PRO A 153 -1.36 5.56 21.87
C PRO A 153 -0.77 4.50 20.93
N GLY A 154 -1.13 4.52 19.64
CA GLY A 154 -0.58 3.61 18.63
C GLY A 154 -1.41 2.34 18.42
N LYS A 155 -2.66 2.48 17.96
CA LYS A 155 -3.26 1.51 17.05
C LYS A 155 -3.68 2.27 15.80
N MET A 156 -3.25 1.80 14.64
CA MET A 156 -3.83 2.22 13.37
C MET A 156 -5.29 1.76 13.35
N PHE A 157 -6.20 2.64 12.95
CA PHE A 157 -7.62 2.30 12.78
C PHE A 157 -7.95 2.43 11.30
N THR A 158 -8.18 1.30 10.61
CA THR A 158 -8.96 1.30 9.39
C THR A 158 -10.37 1.77 9.74
N SER A 159 -10.71 2.98 9.30
CA SER A 159 -11.87 3.73 9.77
C SER A 159 -13.10 3.41 8.94
N MET A 160 -13.79 2.33 9.30
CA MET A 160 -15.12 2.07 8.73
C MET A 160 -16.13 3.10 9.27
N SER A 161 -16.62 3.96 8.38
CA SER A 161 -17.59 5.02 8.67
C SER A 161 -19.00 4.46 8.89
N PHE A 162 -19.30 4.15 10.16
CA PHE A 162 -20.64 3.80 10.63
C PHE A 162 -21.43 5.07 11.02
N GLU A 163 -22.19 5.64 10.09
CA GLU A 163 -23.13 6.72 10.36
C GLU A 163 -24.55 6.18 10.62
N GLU A 164 -25.01 6.26 11.86
CA GLU A 164 -26.45 6.29 12.18
C GLU A 164 -26.89 7.75 12.37
N GLU A 165 -27.58 8.33 11.38
CA GLU A 165 -28.26 9.62 11.56
C GLU A 165 -29.70 9.42 12.09
N GLU A 166 -29.91 9.63 13.39
CA GLU A 166 -31.25 9.92 13.92
C GLU A 166 -31.71 11.32 13.41
N VAL A 167 -32.47 11.35 12.32
CA VAL A 167 -33.05 12.59 11.79
C VAL A 167 -34.08 13.19 12.76
N ARG A 168 -33.63 14.13 13.61
CA ARG A 168 -34.49 14.96 14.46
C ARG A 168 -34.70 16.35 13.86
N SER A 169 -35.69 16.48 13.00
CA SER A 169 -36.12 17.77 12.47
C SER A 169 -36.85 18.62 13.53
N PRO A 170 -36.64 19.96 13.55
CA PRO A 170 -37.41 20.85 14.42
C PRO A 170 -38.85 21.04 13.91
N LEU A 171 -39.76 21.35 14.85
CA LEU A 171 -41.21 21.42 14.58
C LEU A 171 -41.59 22.48 13.53
N SER A 172 -42.37 22.08 12.54
CA SER A 172 -43.22 22.96 11.74
C SER A 172 -44.59 22.31 11.51
N ASN A 173 -45.66 23.00 11.87
CA ASN A 173 -47.03 22.47 11.83
C ASN A 173 -47.70 22.73 10.47
N SER A 174 -47.77 21.72 9.61
CA SER A 174 -48.85 21.61 8.63
C SER A 174 -49.08 20.15 8.19
N SER A 175 -50.24 19.60 8.52
CA SER A 175 -50.63 18.22 8.21
C SER A 175 -51.39 18.12 6.89
N VAL A 176 -50.77 17.58 5.83
CA VAL A 176 -51.46 17.24 4.57
C VAL A 176 -51.05 15.83 4.11
N ASN A 177 -52.03 14.98 3.83
CA ASN A 177 -51.83 13.59 3.43
C ASN A 177 -51.12 13.45 2.07
N TRP A 178 -49.89 12.95 2.05
CA TRP A 178 -49.26 12.33 0.87
C TRP A 178 -48.57 10.97 1.13
N THR A 179 -48.52 10.53 2.40
CA THR A 179 -47.92 9.27 2.88
C THR A 179 -48.68 8.00 2.49
N ARG A 180 -49.36 7.95 1.32
CA ARG A 180 -50.20 6.81 0.95
C ARG A 180 -50.29 6.40 -0.52
N LYS A 181 -49.38 6.82 -1.42
CA LYS A 181 -49.18 6.12 -2.71
C LYS A 181 -47.87 6.32 -3.49
N LEU A 182 -46.72 6.46 -2.83
CA LEU A 182 -45.42 6.11 -3.46
C LEU A 182 -44.82 4.90 -2.73
N MET A 183 -45.22 3.70 -3.16
CA MET A 183 -44.41 2.51 -2.89
C MET A 183 -43.35 2.40 -3.98
N ILE A 184 -42.17 2.95 -3.71
CA ILE A 184 -40.97 2.30 -4.20
C ILE A 184 -40.84 1.04 -3.34
N GLN A 185 -41.21 -0.12 -3.88
CA GLN A 185 -40.61 -1.36 -3.39
C GLN A 185 -39.10 -1.17 -3.55
N ARG A 186 -38.32 -1.24 -2.46
CA ARG A 186 -36.87 -1.39 -2.57
C ARG A 186 -36.63 -2.72 -3.29
N SER A 187 -36.42 -2.67 -4.60
CA SER A 187 -36.19 -3.84 -5.44
C SER A 187 -34.94 -4.55 -4.95
N GLN A 188 -35.01 -5.88 -4.81
CA GLN A 188 -33.87 -6.65 -4.33
C GLN A 188 -32.69 -6.49 -5.29
N VAL A 189 -31.48 -6.56 -4.74
CA VAL A 189 -30.24 -6.38 -5.50
C VAL A 189 -30.11 -7.43 -6.60
N THR A 190 -30.59 -8.64 -6.33
CA THR A 190 -30.78 -9.74 -7.29
C THR A 190 -31.69 -9.37 -8.46
N SER A 191 -32.86 -8.79 -8.19
CA SER A 191 -33.78 -8.29 -9.23
C SER A 191 -33.19 -7.11 -10.02
N LEU A 192 -32.42 -6.22 -9.38
CA LEU A 192 -31.78 -5.07 -10.04
C LEU A 192 -30.70 -5.48 -11.06
N PHE A 193 -30.00 -6.59 -10.84
CA PHE A 193 -29.12 -7.21 -11.86
C PHE A 193 -29.84 -8.27 -12.72
N GLY A 194 -31.16 -8.45 -12.59
CA GLY A 194 -31.92 -9.39 -13.42
C GLY A 194 -31.61 -10.88 -13.16
N ALA A 195 -31.16 -11.27 -11.97
CA ALA A 195 -30.79 -12.66 -11.63
C ALA A 195 -31.91 -13.68 -11.90
N GLU A 196 -33.17 -13.26 -11.76
CA GLU A 196 -34.39 -14.00 -12.12
C GLU A 196 -34.37 -14.55 -13.56
N SER A 197 -33.69 -13.86 -14.50
CA SER A 197 -33.49 -14.30 -15.89
C SER A 197 -32.61 -15.55 -15.99
N LEU A 198 -31.62 -15.71 -15.10
CA LEU A 198 -30.75 -16.89 -15.05
C LEU A 198 -31.38 -18.01 -14.21
N TRP A 199 -32.03 -17.67 -13.10
CA TRP A 199 -32.81 -18.63 -12.29
C TRP A 199 -33.94 -19.29 -13.11
N SER A 200 -34.64 -18.53 -13.96
CA SER A 200 -35.69 -19.07 -14.83
C SER A 200 -35.16 -20.00 -15.94
N LYS A 201 -33.87 -19.90 -16.29
CA LYS A 201 -33.15 -20.84 -17.18
C LYS A 201 -32.61 -22.08 -16.43
N GLY A 202 -32.75 -22.14 -15.09
CA GLY A 202 -32.27 -23.22 -14.25
C GLY A 202 -30.84 -23.07 -13.71
N TYR A 203 -30.21 -21.90 -13.88
CA TYR A 203 -28.90 -21.61 -13.28
C TYR A 203 -29.10 -20.98 -11.90
N THR A 204 -28.56 -21.60 -10.86
CA THR A 204 -28.79 -21.20 -9.45
C THR A 204 -27.53 -21.24 -8.58
N GLY A 205 -26.34 -21.37 -9.20
CA GLY A 205 -25.08 -21.59 -8.47
C GLY A 205 -24.79 -23.06 -8.14
N ALA A 206 -25.66 -24.00 -8.53
CA ALA A 206 -25.48 -25.43 -8.28
C ALA A 206 -24.15 -25.96 -8.83
N LYS A 207 -23.50 -26.87 -8.08
CA LYS A 207 -22.16 -27.42 -8.38
C LYS A 207 -21.08 -26.35 -8.61
N VAL A 208 -21.07 -25.33 -7.75
CA VAL A 208 -19.98 -24.36 -7.61
C VAL A 208 -19.55 -24.38 -6.17
N LYS A 209 -18.24 -24.49 -5.91
CA LYS A 209 -17.66 -24.42 -4.58
C LYS A 209 -17.22 -23.01 -4.26
N MET A 210 -17.79 -22.45 -3.21
CA MET A 210 -17.55 -21.08 -2.79
C MET A 210 -16.90 -21.02 -1.41
N ALA A 211 -15.65 -20.57 -1.37
CA ALA A 211 -14.92 -20.35 -0.14
C ALA A 211 -15.14 -18.92 0.39
N ILE A 212 -15.61 -18.80 1.62
CA ILE A 212 -15.89 -17.51 2.29
C ILE A 212 -14.91 -17.35 3.44
N PHE A 213 -13.96 -16.41 3.28
CA PHE A 213 -12.91 -16.10 4.25
C PHE A 213 -13.34 -14.90 5.10
N ASP A 214 -13.87 -15.16 6.30
CA ASP A 214 -14.48 -14.12 7.15
C ASP A 214 -14.51 -14.56 8.65
N THR A 215 -15.45 -14.05 9.44
CA THR A 215 -15.72 -14.42 10.85
C THR A 215 -16.36 -15.80 11.03
N GLY A 216 -16.59 -16.55 9.93
CA GLY A 216 -17.26 -17.84 9.89
C GLY A 216 -18.74 -17.75 9.46
N ILE A 217 -19.51 -18.82 9.64
CA ILE A 217 -20.97 -18.84 9.40
C ILE A 217 -21.66 -19.63 10.53
N ARG A 218 -22.82 -19.17 11.01
CA ARG A 218 -23.66 -19.93 11.95
C ARG A 218 -24.26 -21.18 11.28
N ALA A 219 -23.99 -22.37 11.84
CA ALA A 219 -24.41 -23.68 11.30
C ALA A 219 -25.92 -23.77 11.00
N ASN A 220 -26.75 -23.45 11.99
CA ASN A 220 -28.20 -23.66 11.94
C ASN A 220 -28.90 -22.33 11.65
N HIS A 221 -28.51 -21.68 10.55
CA HIS A 221 -29.14 -20.44 10.08
C HIS A 221 -30.12 -20.78 8.93
N PRO A 222 -31.40 -20.35 9.00
CA PRO A 222 -32.44 -20.88 8.11
C PRO A 222 -32.33 -20.47 6.64
N HIS A 223 -31.47 -19.51 6.30
CA HIS A 223 -31.36 -18.99 4.92
C HIS A 223 -30.42 -19.82 4.02
N PHE A 224 -29.82 -20.92 4.49
CA PHE A 224 -28.82 -21.69 3.74
C PHE A 224 -29.16 -23.19 3.66
N ARG A 225 -29.42 -23.73 2.46
CA ARG A 225 -29.51 -25.20 2.26
C ARG A 225 -28.16 -25.91 2.24
N ASN A 226 -27.11 -25.28 1.74
CA ASN A 226 -25.96 -25.99 1.16
C ASN A 226 -24.58 -25.65 1.77
N ILE A 227 -24.52 -25.48 3.10
CA ILE A 227 -23.24 -25.44 3.83
C ILE A 227 -22.62 -26.84 3.81
N LYS A 228 -21.51 -27.01 3.07
CA LYS A 228 -20.76 -28.27 3.02
C LYS A 228 -19.80 -28.41 4.18
N GLU A 229 -19.09 -27.32 4.48
CA GLU A 229 -17.96 -27.34 5.39
C GLU A 229 -17.87 -26.04 6.17
N ARG A 230 -17.40 -26.14 7.41
CA ARG A 230 -16.97 -24.98 8.20
C ARG A 230 -15.66 -25.33 8.89
N THR A 231 -14.62 -24.56 8.61
CA THR A 231 -13.29 -24.71 9.21
C THR A 231 -12.96 -23.44 10.00
N ASN A 232 -12.03 -23.58 10.93
CA ASN A 232 -11.46 -22.47 11.67
C ASN A 232 -9.94 -22.58 11.64
N TRP A 233 -9.31 -21.45 11.34
CA TRP A 233 -7.87 -21.29 11.19
C TRP A 233 -7.26 -20.49 12.35
N THR A 234 -8.12 -19.89 13.18
CA THR A 234 -7.75 -19.14 14.38
C THR A 234 -7.34 -20.03 15.54
N ASN A 235 -6.86 -19.41 16.63
CA ASN A 235 -6.54 -20.06 17.90
C ASN A 235 -7.74 -20.23 18.87
N GLU A 236 -8.95 -19.83 18.49
CA GLU A 236 -10.16 -19.98 19.31
C GLU A 236 -10.88 -21.30 19.01
N ASP A 237 -11.54 -21.93 19.99
CA ASP A 237 -12.27 -23.19 19.79
C ASP A 237 -13.74 -22.94 19.37
N THR A 238 -13.93 -22.35 18.18
CA THR A 238 -15.26 -22.11 17.60
C THR A 238 -15.28 -22.22 16.07
N LEU A 239 -16.37 -22.80 15.55
CA LEU A 239 -16.73 -22.80 14.13
C LEU A 239 -17.89 -21.84 13.81
N ASN A 240 -18.49 -21.22 14.82
CA ASN A 240 -19.61 -20.30 14.66
C ASN A 240 -19.12 -18.87 14.40
N ASP A 241 -19.87 -18.16 13.56
CA ASP A 241 -19.83 -16.72 13.51
C ASP A 241 -20.54 -16.14 14.74
N ASN A 242 -19.80 -15.40 15.58
CA ASN A 242 -20.34 -14.67 16.72
C ASN A 242 -20.42 -13.14 16.45
N LEU A 243 -19.86 -12.66 15.33
CA LEU A 243 -19.81 -11.24 14.96
C LEU A 243 -20.88 -10.88 13.91
N GLY A 244 -21.31 -11.83 13.09
CA GLY A 244 -22.40 -11.66 12.13
C GLY A 244 -22.02 -10.96 10.83
N HIS A 245 -20.73 -10.95 10.45
CA HIS A 245 -20.29 -10.47 9.13
C HIS A 245 -20.23 -11.61 8.12
N GLY A 246 -19.50 -12.70 8.40
CA GLY A 246 -19.44 -13.86 7.50
C GLY A 246 -20.81 -14.49 7.22
N THR A 247 -21.72 -14.51 8.20
CA THR A 247 -23.12 -14.91 8.01
C THR A 247 -23.87 -13.95 7.07
N PHE A 248 -23.59 -12.64 7.11
CA PHE A 248 -24.20 -11.66 6.21
C PHE A 248 -23.66 -11.80 4.78
N VAL A 249 -22.34 -11.92 4.62
CA VAL A 249 -21.62 -12.15 3.36
C VAL A 249 -22.15 -13.39 2.64
N ALA A 250 -22.26 -14.51 3.36
CA ALA A 250 -22.88 -15.72 2.84
C ALA A 250 -24.35 -15.52 2.46
N GLY A 251 -25.08 -14.69 3.21
CA GLY A 251 -26.45 -14.27 2.90
C GLY A 251 -26.58 -13.59 1.55
N VAL A 252 -25.69 -12.66 1.22
CA VAL A 252 -25.69 -11.96 -0.08
C VAL A 252 -25.32 -12.92 -1.23
N ILE A 253 -24.41 -13.86 -0.99
CA ILE A 253 -24.00 -14.85 -1.99
C ILE A 253 -25.10 -15.89 -2.26
N ALA A 254 -25.60 -16.55 -1.22
CA ALA A 254 -26.40 -17.78 -1.31
C ALA A 254 -27.52 -17.87 -0.25
N GLY A 255 -28.01 -16.73 0.26
CA GLY A 255 -29.20 -16.68 1.11
C GLY A 255 -30.49 -16.95 0.33
N GLU A 256 -31.49 -17.51 1.00
CA GLU A 256 -32.75 -17.95 0.37
C GLU A 256 -34.01 -17.20 0.85
N ASP A 257 -33.90 -16.34 1.86
CA ASP A 257 -35.05 -15.66 2.43
C ASP A 257 -35.63 -14.62 1.46
N SER A 258 -36.95 -14.57 1.34
CA SER A 258 -37.66 -13.65 0.45
C SER A 258 -37.42 -12.16 0.74
N GLU A 259 -36.91 -11.77 1.91
CA GLU A 259 -36.53 -10.39 2.22
C GLU A 259 -35.07 -10.06 1.84
N CYS A 260 -34.15 -11.04 1.87
CA CYS A 260 -32.73 -10.87 1.51
C CYS A 260 -32.19 -12.08 0.72
N LEU A 261 -32.74 -12.26 -0.48
CA LEU A 261 -32.41 -13.32 -1.41
C LEU A 261 -31.02 -13.09 -2.03
N GLY A 262 -30.15 -14.11 -1.97
CA GLY A 262 -28.82 -14.12 -2.57
C GLY A 262 -28.83 -14.56 -4.04
N PHE A 263 -27.71 -14.36 -4.73
CA PHE A 263 -27.61 -14.60 -6.18
C PHE A 263 -27.55 -16.08 -6.58
N ALA A 264 -26.94 -16.92 -5.73
CA ALA A 264 -26.53 -18.27 -6.05
C ALA A 264 -26.92 -19.28 -4.94
N PRO A 265 -28.23 -19.47 -4.65
CA PRO A 265 -28.71 -20.20 -3.47
C PRO A 265 -28.30 -21.69 -3.42
N ASP A 266 -28.08 -22.35 -4.56
CA ASP A 266 -27.67 -23.77 -4.59
C ASP A 266 -26.14 -23.97 -4.57
N THR A 267 -25.35 -22.90 -4.44
CA THR A 267 -23.88 -22.97 -4.33
C THR A 267 -23.41 -23.70 -3.07
N GLU A 268 -22.32 -24.45 -3.20
CA GLU A 268 -21.71 -25.20 -2.10
C GLU A 268 -20.88 -24.26 -1.23
N ILE A 269 -21.34 -23.96 -0.02
CA ILE A 269 -20.69 -22.99 0.88
C ILE A 269 -19.62 -23.70 1.73
N TYR A 270 -18.38 -23.21 1.65
CA TYR A 270 -17.24 -23.60 2.46
C TYR A 270 -16.82 -22.40 3.33
N ALA A 271 -17.18 -22.43 4.62
CA ALA A 271 -16.98 -21.30 5.54
C ALA A 271 -15.61 -21.40 6.23
N TYR A 272 -14.67 -20.53 5.88
CA TYR A 272 -13.33 -20.54 6.49
C TYR A 272 -13.23 -19.37 7.48
N ARG A 273 -13.37 -19.67 8.77
CA ARG A 273 -13.18 -18.68 9.84
C ARG A 273 -11.68 -18.37 9.97
N VAL A 274 -11.30 -17.17 9.58
CA VAL A 274 -9.92 -16.65 9.66
C VAL A 274 -9.79 -15.49 10.65
N PHE A 275 -10.90 -14.87 11.07
CA PHE A 275 -10.92 -13.85 12.12
C PHE A 275 -11.41 -14.41 13.45
N THR A 276 -10.72 -14.03 14.53
CA THR A 276 -11.15 -14.24 15.93
C THR A 276 -12.35 -13.36 16.29
N ASP A 277 -13.00 -13.62 17.43
CA ASP A 277 -14.05 -12.72 17.96
C ASP A 277 -13.45 -11.38 18.44
N ALA A 278 -12.16 -11.38 18.80
CA ALA A 278 -11.35 -10.17 18.99
C ALA A 278 -10.96 -9.47 17.67
N GLN A 279 -11.45 -9.95 16.51
CA GLN A 279 -11.23 -9.42 15.17
C GLN A 279 -9.77 -9.39 14.69
N VAL A 280 -8.92 -10.23 15.29
CA VAL A 280 -7.54 -10.47 14.85
C VAL A 280 -7.47 -11.70 13.93
N SER A 281 -6.65 -11.61 12.87
CA SER A 281 -6.16 -12.71 12.03
C SER A 281 -4.62 -12.65 11.95
N TYR A 282 -3.98 -13.69 11.39
CA TYR A 282 -2.55 -13.73 11.09
C TYR A 282 -2.28 -14.22 9.66
N THR A 283 -1.17 -13.79 9.05
CA THR A 283 -0.71 -14.24 7.73
C THR A 283 -0.67 -15.77 7.64
N SER A 284 -0.07 -16.44 8.62
CA SER A 284 0.03 -17.91 8.63
C SER A 284 -1.32 -18.63 8.60
N TRP A 285 -2.40 -18.00 9.09
CA TRP A 285 -3.76 -18.55 9.02
C TRP A 285 -4.35 -18.42 7.62
N PHE A 286 -4.15 -17.29 6.95
CA PHE A 286 -4.52 -17.12 5.54
C PHE A 286 -3.78 -18.09 4.63
N LEU A 287 -2.45 -18.24 4.81
CA LEU A 287 -1.64 -19.14 4.01
C LEU A 287 -2.05 -20.62 4.14
N ASP A 288 -2.45 -21.07 5.34
CA ASP A 288 -3.01 -22.43 5.52
C ASP A 288 -4.39 -22.58 4.87
N ALA A 289 -5.27 -21.60 5.07
CA ALA A 289 -6.61 -21.61 4.48
C ALA A 289 -6.57 -21.55 2.94
N PHE A 290 -5.61 -20.82 2.35
CA PHE A 290 -5.35 -20.81 0.91
C PHE A 290 -4.77 -22.13 0.40
N ASN A 291 -3.77 -22.71 1.09
CA ASN A 291 -3.25 -24.05 0.76
C ASN A 291 -4.36 -25.12 0.82
N TYR A 292 -5.30 -25.01 1.77
CA TYR A 292 -6.47 -25.88 1.85
C TYR A 292 -7.51 -25.63 0.75
N ALA A 293 -7.77 -24.37 0.36
CA ALA A 293 -8.63 -24.03 -0.78
C ALA A 293 -8.10 -24.62 -2.11
N ILE A 294 -6.77 -24.58 -2.29
CA ILE A 294 -6.06 -25.20 -3.42
C ILE A 294 -6.23 -26.73 -3.37
N ALA A 295 -5.90 -27.36 -2.23
CA ALA A 295 -6.00 -28.82 -2.07
C ALA A 295 -7.43 -29.34 -2.29
N THR A 296 -8.43 -28.66 -1.74
CA THR A 296 -9.86 -29.01 -1.89
C THR A 296 -10.45 -28.66 -3.27
N ASN A 297 -9.68 -27.98 -4.14
CA ASN A 297 -10.11 -27.52 -5.47
C ASN A 297 -11.42 -26.70 -5.39
N MET A 298 -11.38 -25.54 -4.73
CA MET A 298 -12.44 -24.53 -4.77
C MET A 298 -12.58 -23.91 -6.18
N ASP A 299 -13.75 -23.39 -6.52
CA ASP A 299 -13.97 -22.68 -7.80
C ASP A 299 -13.84 -21.16 -7.61
N VAL A 300 -14.42 -20.62 -6.53
CA VAL A 300 -14.52 -19.18 -6.25
C VAL A 300 -14.17 -18.90 -4.78
N LEU A 301 -13.54 -17.74 -4.51
CA LEU A 301 -13.16 -17.26 -3.19
C LEU A 301 -13.59 -15.78 -3.02
N ASN A 302 -14.28 -15.47 -1.93
CA ASN A 302 -14.59 -14.08 -1.53
C ASN A 302 -13.79 -13.67 -0.29
N LEU A 303 -13.11 -12.53 -0.40
CA LEU A 303 -12.36 -11.89 0.67
C LEU A 303 -12.93 -10.48 0.95
N SER A 304 -13.88 -10.38 1.89
CA SER A 304 -14.57 -9.12 2.25
C SER A 304 -13.75 -8.22 3.20
N ILE A 305 -12.44 -8.17 3.00
CA ILE A 305 -11.43 -7.49 3.81
C ILE A 305 -10.23 -7.09 2.94
N GLY A 306 -9.53 -6.04 3.36
CA GLY A 306 -8.24 -5.63 2.83
C GLY A 306 -7.51 -4.72 3.82
N GLY A 307 -6.25 -4.40 3.50
CA GLY A 307 -5.42 -3.45 4.24
C GLY A 307 -4.30 -2.88 3.35
N PRO A 308 -3.46 -1.96 3.88
CA PRO A 308 -2.34 -1.33 3.15
C PRO A 308 -1.12 -2.27 3.05
N ASP A 309 -1.35 -3.56 2.79
CA ASP A 309 -0.39 -4.65 2.97
C ASP A 309 -0.12 -5.44 1.68
N TYR A 310 0.50 -4.76 0.72
CA TYR A 310 1.27 -5.41 -0.34
C TYR A 310 2.73 -5.71 0.08
N LEU A 311 3.08 -5.47 1.36
CA LEU A 311 4.38 -5.81 1.94
C LEU A 311 4.50 -7.30 2.31
N ASP A 312 3.39 -7.94 2.67
CA ASP A 312 3.36 -9.36 2.99
C ASP A 312 3.57 -10.22 1.71
N LEU A 313 4.84 -10.32 1.30
CA LEU A 313 5.28 -11.18 0.19
C LEU A 313 4.87 -12.66 0.37
N PRO A 314 4.82 -13.24 1.59
CA PRO A 314 4.10 -14.49 1.85
C PRO A 314 2.65 -14.49 1.33
N PHE A 315 1.81 -13.54 1.75
CA PHE A 315 0.40 -13.41 1.37
C PHE A 315 0.23 -13.12 -0.12
N VAL A 316 0.93 -12.12 -0.66
CA VAL A 316 0.84 -11.69 -2.06
C VAL A 316 1.23 -12.82 -3.03
N GLU A 317 2.37 -13.49 -2.84
CA GLU A 317 2.74 -14.61 -3.71
C GLU A 317 1.79 -15.82 -3.55
N LYS A 318 1.13 -15.99 -2.39
CA LYS A 318 0.11 -17.04 -2.20
C LYS A 318 -1.21 -16.69 -2.91
N VAL A 319 -1.57 -15.42 -3.04
CA VAL A 319 -2.70 -14.97 -3.88
C VAL A 319 -2.44 -15.28 -5.36
N TRP A 320 -1.22 -15.05 -5.85
CA TRP A 320 -0.83 -15.44 -7.21
C TRP A 320 -0.87 -16.96 -7.41
N GLU A 321 -0.41 -17.74 -6.43
CA GLU A 321 -0.47 -19.21 -6.51
C GLU A 321 -1.90 -19.76 -6.43
N LEU A 322 -2.76 -19.16 -5.59
CA LEU A 322 -4.17 -19.50 -5.48
C LEU A 322 -4.91 -19.26 -6.80
N THR A 323 -4.71 -18.08 -7.40
CA THR A 323 -5.29 -17.78 -8.72
C THR A 323 -4.68 -18.67 -9.80
N ALA A 324 -3.37 -18.97 -9.78
CA ALA A 324 -2.73 -19.91 -10.71
C ALA A 324 -3.36 -21.31 -10.72
N ASN A 325 -3.94 -21.75 -9.60
CA ASN A 325 -4.70 -23.00 -9.50
C ASN A 325 -6.13 -22.93 -10.07
N ASN A 326 -6.47 -21.83 -10.78
CA ASN A 326 -7.76 -21.48 -11.38
C ASN A 326 -8.86 -21.06 -10.38
N ILE A 327 -8.50 -20.73 -9.13
CA ILE A 327 -9.46 -20.24 -8.14
C ILE A 327 -9.75 -18.77 -8.42
N ILE A 328 -11.02 -18.43 -8.68
CA ILE A 328 -11.44 -17.04 -8.98
C ILE A 328 -11.56 -16.28 -7.66
N MET A 329 -10.75 -15.25 -7.48
CA MET A 329 -10.73 -14.44 -6.26
C MET A 329 -11.43 -13.09 -6.46
N VAL A 330 -12.40 -12.80 -5.59
CA VAL A 330 -13.15 -11.54 -5.52
C VAL A 330 -12.86 -10.88 -4.16
N SER A 331 -12.54 -9.58 -4.18
CA SER A 331 -12.11 -8.85 -2.97
C SER A 331 -12.66 -7.43 -2.93
N ALA A 332 -12.89 -6.91 -1.73
CA ALA A 332 -13.36 -5.55 -1.49
C ALA A 332 -12.23 -4.52 -1.66
N ILE A 333 -12.46 -3.42 -2.40
CA ILE A 333 -11.40 -2.44 -2.72
C ILE A 333 -10.94 -1.57 -1.53
N GLY A 334 -11.75 -1.44 -0.48
CA GLY A 334 -11.48 -0.60 0.68
C GLY A 334 -12.69 0.26 1.09
N ASN A 335 -12.68 0.79 2.31
CA ASN A 335 -13.76 1.61 2.87
C ASN A 335 -13.28 3.03 3.22
N ASP A 336 -12.13 3.41 2.66
CA ASP A 336 -11.31 4.54 3.11
C ASP A 336 -11.43 5.74 2.15
N GLY A 337 -12.42 5.70 1.24
CA GLY A 337 -12.85 6.83 0.43
C GLY A 337 -13.57 7.92 1.26
N PRO A 338 -13.76 9.14 0.71
CA PRO A 338 -13.65 9.48 -0.71
C PRO A 338 -12.26 9.93 -1.17
N LEU A 339 -11.24 9.88 -0.30
CA LEU A 339 -9.87 10.25 -0.65
C LEU A 339 -9.29 9.32 -1.74
N TYR A 340 -8.39 9.86 -2.57
CA TYR A 340 -7.71 9.12 -3.63
C TYR A 340 -6.41 8.47 -3.10
N GLY A 341 -5.99 7.38 -3.75
CA GLY A 341 -4.82 6.59 -3.31
C GLY A 341 -5.14 5.62 -2.16
N THR A 342 -6.42 5.29 -1.97
CA THR A 342 -6.95 4.60 -0.78
C THR A 342 -7.26 3.11 -1.00
N LEU A 343 -6.73 2.53 -2.08
CA LEU A 343 -6.98 1.13 -2.46
C LEU A 343 -6.27 0.15 -1.50
N ASN A 344 -6.96 -0.93 -1.14
CA ASN A 344 -6.44 -1.94 -0.22
C ASN A 344 -6.05 -3.25 -0.93
N ASN A 345 -5.00 -3.91 -0.42
CA ASN A 345 -4.59 -5.25 -0.82
C ASN A 345 -5.53 -6.31 -0.20
N PRO A 346 -5.88 -7.40 -0.92
CA PRO A 346 -5.42 -7.79 -2.26
C PRO A 346 -6.32 -7.33 -3.43
N ALA A 347 -7.30 -6.45 -3.20
CA ALA A 347 -8.20 -5.99 -4.25
C ALA A 347 -7.53 -5.07 -5.29
N ASP A 348 -6.40 -4.44 -4.93
CA ASP A 348 -5.51 -3.72 -5.84
C ASP A 348 -4.72 -4.64 -6.79
N GLN A 349 -4.59 -5.93 -6.48
CA GLN A 349 -3.79 -6.87 -7.27
C GLN A 349 -4.42 -7.17 -8.64
N SER A 350 -3.57 -7.37 -9.65
CA SER A 350 -3.97 -7.55 -11.05
C SER A 350 -4.86 -8.77 -11.30
N ASP A 351 -4.55 -9.92 -10.69
CA ASP A 351 -5.28 -11.19 -10.90
C ASP A 351 -6.55 -11.31 -10.03
N VAL A 352 -6.73 -10.45 -9.02
CA VAL A 352 -7.90 -10.40 -8.12
C VAL A 352 -8.96 -9.46 -8.67
N ILE A 353 -10.24 -9.86 -8.66
CA ILE A 353 -11.38 -9.00 -9.01
C ILE A 353 -11.64 -8.06 -7.82
N GLY A 354 -11.17 -6.83 -7.93
CA GLY A 354 -11.33 -5.76 -6.93
C GLY A 354 -12.63 -4.98 -7.15
N VAL A 355 -13.47 -4.91 -6.12
CA VAL A 355 -14.85 -4.42 -6.22
C VAL A 355 -15.05 -3.14 -5.41
N GLY A 356 -15.47 -2.07 -6.07
CA GLY A 356 -15.92 -0.83 -5.44
C GLY A 356 -17.44 -0.78 -5.17
N GLY A 357 -17.86 0.20 -4.39
CA GLY A 357 -19.24 0.31 -3.89
C GLY A 357 -20.02 1.49 -4.46
N ILE A 358 -21.25 1.24 -4.90
CA ILE A 358 -22.23 2.27 -5.29
C ILE A 358 -23.49 2.25 -4.41
N ASP A 359 -24.26 3.33 -4.47
CA ASP A 359 -25.63 3.39 -3.94
C ASP A 359 -26.69 2.93 -4.95
N TYR A 360 -27.96 2.88 -4.52
CA TYR A 360 -29.11 2.50 -5.36
C TYR A 360 -29.49 3.53 -6.44
N ASN A 361 -28.74 4.63 -6.57
CA ASN A 361 -28.92 5.67 -7.59
C ASN A 361 -27.76 5.66 -8.62
N ASP A 362 -26.93 4.60 -8.61
CA ASP A 362 -25.70 4.46 -9.42
C ASP A 362 -24.63 5.56 -9.13
N HIS A 363 -24.61 6.16 -7.94
CA HIS A 363 -23.50 7.00 -7.48
C HIS A 363 -22.42 6.19 -6.74
N ILE A 364 -21.14 6.57 -6.90
CA ILE A 364 -20.04 6.03 -6.07
C ILE A 364 -20.31 6.35 -4.60
N ALA A 365 -20.35 5.32 -3.76
CA ALA A 365 -20.54 5.50 -2.32
C ALA A 365 -19.33 6.24 -1.73
N SER A 366 -19.57 7.15 -0.78
CA SER A 366 -18.52 8.00 -0.18
C SER A 366 -17.32 7.17 0.32
N PHE A 367 -17.60 6.13 1.12
CA PHE A 367 -16.60 5.19 1.65
C PHE A 367 -15.82 4.41 0.58
N SER A 368 -16.27 4.33 -0.68
CA SER A 368 -15.57 3.49 -1.67
C SER A 368 -14.19 4.07 -1.96
N SER A 369 -13.15 3.31 -1.59
CA SER A 369 -11.76 3.61 -1.94
C SER A 369 -11.58 3.76 -3.45
N ARG A 370 -10.69 4.67 -3.84
CA ARG A 370 -10.51 5.12 -5.24
C ARG A 370 -9.09 5.61 -5.52
N GLY A 371 -8.76 5.77 -6.79
CA GLY A 371 -7.45 6.20 -7.28
C GLY A 371 -6.69 5.10 -8.03
N MET A 372 -5.42 5.38 -8.33
CA MET A 372 -4.49 4.45 -8.99
C MET A 372 -3.96 3.38 -8.03
N SER A 373 -3.49 2.24 -8.56
CA SER A 373 -2.67 1.28 -7.78
C SER A 373 -1.44 1.98 -7.21
N THR A 374 -1.35 2.03 -5.89
CA THR A 374 -0.40 2.90 -5.16
C THR A 374 1.04 2.41 -5.21
N TRP A 375 1.25 1.10 -5.30
CA TRP A 375 2.57 0.47 -5.36
C TRP A 375 3.31 0.66 -6.70
N GLU A 376 2.65 1.25 -7.70
CA GLU A 376 3.23 1.58 -9.01
C GLU A 376 3.56 3.08 -9.18
N ILE A 377 3.05 3.94 -8.27
CA ILE A 377 3.22 5.40 -8.31
C ILE A 377 4.69 5.89 -8.25
N PRO A 378 5.62 5.26 -7.51
CA PRO A 378 7.05 5.62 -7.55
C PRO A 378 7.71 5.45 -8.93
N HIS A 379 7.01 4.86 -9.90
CA HIS A 379 7.43 4.73 -11.31
C HIS A 379 6.60 5.64 -12.23
N GLY A 380 5.99 6.68 -11.66
CA GLY A 380 5.23 7.74 -12.30
C GLY A 380 3.71 7.57 -12.18
N TYR A 381 3.16 6.40 -12.53
CA TYR A 381 1.70 6.22 -12.66
C TYR A 381 1.28 4.83 -12.19
N GLY A 382 0.12 4.71 -11.55
CA GLY A 382 -0.50 3.41 -11.28
C GLY A 382 -1.51 2.98 -12.34
N ARG A 383 -2.08 1.78 -12.15
CA ARG A 383 -3.08 1.16 -13.00
C ARG A 383 -4.49 1.37 -12.47
N VAL A 384 -5.46 1.16 -13.36
CA VAL A 384 -6.90 1.33 -13.11
C VAL A 384 -7.42 0.28 -12.14
N LYS A 385 -7.97 0.75 -11.02
CA LYS A 385 -8.74 0.00 -10.02
C LYS A 385 -9.84 0.91 -9.46
N PRO A 386 -10.97 0.38 -8.92
CA PRO A 386 -11.38 -1.03 -8.92
C PRO A 386 -11.54 -1.61 -10.34
N ASP A 387 -11.74 -2.93 -10.47
CA ASP A 387 -12.04 -3.51 -11.80
C ASP A 387 -13.47 -3.14 -12.24
N ILE A 388 -14.42 -3.23 -11.30
CA ILE A 388 -15.85 -2.90 -11.45
C ILE A 388 -16.43 -2.38 -10.13
N VAL A 389 -17.64 -1.80 -10.19
CA VAL A 389 -18.44 -1.44 -9.01
C VAL A 389 -19.76 -2.21 -8.93
N ALA A 390 -20.26 -2.41 -7.70
CA ALA A 390 -21.54 -3.05 -7.42
C ALA A 390 -22.24 -2.39 -6.22
N TYR A 391 -23.56 -2.59 -6.11
CA TYR A 391 -24.35 -2.02 -5.02
C TYR A 391 -23.78 -2.43 -3.65
N GLY A 392 -23.35 -1.44 -2.87
CA GLY A 392 -22.64 -1.61 -1.60
C GLY A 392 -23.19 -0.75 -0.46
N ARG A 393 -24.20 0.10 -0.70
CA ARG A 393 -24.89 0.88 0.35
C ARG A 393 -26.25 0.26 0.68
N GLU A 394 -26.56 0.13 1.97
CA GLU A 394 -27.87 -0.30 2.51
C GLU A 394 -28.38 -1.68 2.02
N ILE A 395 -27.47 -2.57 1.64
CA ILE A 395 -27.78 -3.88 1.07
C ILE A 395 -28.37 -4.81 2.13
N MET A 396 -29.50 -5.44 1.79
CA MET A 396 -30.15 -6.44 2.64
C MET A 396 -29.44 -7.79 2.54
N GLY A 397 -29.08 -8.37 3.68
CA GLY A 397 -28.40 -9.66 3.82
C GLY A 397 -28.74 -10.34 5.15
N SER A 398 -28.19 -11.54 5.38
CA SER A 398 -28.61 -12.39 6.50
C SER A 398 -28.13 -11.88 7.87
N LYS A 399 -29.02 -11.88 8.87
CA LYS A 399 -28.70 -11.50 10.26
C LYS A 399 -28.40 -12.73 11.11
N ILE A 400 -27.27 -12.72 11.83
CA ILE A 400 -26.77 -13.79 12.73
C ILE A 400 -27.83 -14.49 13.60
N SER A 401 -28.90 -13.79 14.01
CA SER A 401 -30.05 -14.36 14.70
C SER A 401 -30.97 -15.17 13.77
N THR A 402 -31.79 -14.48 12.98
CA THR A 402 -32.78 -14.97 12.01
C THR A 402 -33.30 -13.76 11.24
N GLY A 403 -33.74 -13.94 10.00
CA GLY A 403 -34.20 -12.85 9.16
C GLY A 403 -33.05 -11.97 8.69
N CYS A 404 -33.38 -10.79 8.16
CA CYS A 404 -32.43 -9.95 7.43
C CYS A 404 -31.95 -8.73 8.24
N LYS A 405 -30.82 -8.15 7.82
CA LYS A 405 -30.35 -6.82 8.21
C LYS A 405 -29.84 -6.08 6.98
N SER A 406 -29.77 -4.75 7.06
CA SER A 406 -29.05 -3.92 6.08
C SER A 406 -27.60 -3.72 6.54
N LEU A 407 -26.65 -3.60 5.60
CA LEU A 407 -25.28 -3.10 5.84
C LEU A 407 -24.77 -2.28 4.65
N SER A 408 -23.73 -1.48 4.89
CA SER A 408 -22.99 -0.73 3.87
C SER A 408 -21.48 -1.07 3.91
N GLY A 409 -20.79 -0.98 2.78
CA GLY A 409 -19.34 -1.14 2.64
C GLY A 409 -18.94 -1.84 1.33
N THR A 410 -17.69 -1.71 0.89
CA THR A 410 -17.17 -2.50 -0.24
C THR A 410 -17.00 -3.97 0.13
N SER A 411 -16.85 -4.28 1.42
CA SER A 411 -17.02 -5.60 2.03
C SER A 411 -18.42 -6.22 1.80
N VAL A 412 -19.41 -5.41 1.40
CA VAL A 412 -20.78 -5.79 1.04
C VAL A 412 -20.99 -5.81 -0.48
N ALA A 413 -20.33 -4.92 -1.25
CA ALA A 413 -20.32 -4.99 -2.72
C ALA A 413 -19.55 -6.22 -3.24
N SER A 414 -18.46 -6.61 -2.58
CA SER A 414 -17.65 -7.79 -2.94
C SER A 414 -18.46 -9.11 -2.99
N PRO A 415 -19.30 -9.46 -1.99
CA PRO A 415 -20.14 -10.67 -2.08
C PRO A 415 -21.32 -10.56 -3.06
N VAL A 416 -21.77 -9.35 -3.43
CA VAL A 416 -22.71 -9.18 -4.56
C VAL A 416 -22.06 -9.68 -5.85
N VAL A 417 -20.82 -9.24 -6.13
CA VAL A 417 -20.05 -9.73 -7.28
C VAL A 417 -19.74 -11.21 -7.14
N ALA A 418 -19.33 -11.69 -5.96
CA ALA A 418 -19.00 -13.10 -5.77
C ALA A 418 -20.21 -14.03 -5.95
N GLY A 419 -21.41 -13.61 -5.53
CA GLY A 419 -22.66 -14.30 -5.81
C GLY A 419 -22.99 -14.35 -7.30
N VAL A 420 -22.80 -13.24 -8.03
CA VAL A 420 -22.92 -13.20 -9.50
C VAL A 420 -21.89 -14.11 -10.17
N VAL A 421 -20.64 -14.11 -9.71
CA VAL A 421 -19.60 -15.03 -10.21
C VAL A 421 -20.03 -16.49 -9.98
N CYS A 422 -20.51 -16.88 -8.80
CA CYS A 422 -21.02 -18.24 -8.56
C CYS A 422 -22.18 -18.61 -9.50
N LEU A 423 -23.10 -17.68 -9.76
CA LEU A 423 -24.20 -17.86 -10.71
C LEU A 423 -23.67 -18.07 -12.15
N LEU A 424 -22.74 -17.23 -12.62
CA LEU A 424 -22.08 -17.33 -13.93
C LEU A 424 -21.24 -18.62 -14.08
N VAL A 425 -20.55 -19.06 -13.02
CA VAL A 425 -19.81 -20.34 -13.01
C VAL A 425 -20.76 -21.55 -13.13
N SER A 426 -22.03 -21.43 -12.71
CA SER A 426 -23.03 -22.49 -12.92
C SER A 426 -23.59 -22.58 -14.34
N VAL A 427 -23.32 -21.58 -15.20
CA VAL A 427 -23.77 -21.55 -16.61
C VAL A 427 -22.89 -22.44 -17.50
N ILE A 428 -21.59 -22.52 -17.21
CA ILE A 428 -20.64 -23.27 -18.04
C ILE A 428 -20.73 -24.78 -17.73
N PRO A 429 -20.92 -25.65 -18.75
CA PRO A 429 -20.98 -27.10 -18.55
C PRO A 429 -19.73 -27.67 -17.89
N GLU A 430 -19.88 -28.65 -16.98
CA GLU A 430 -18.76 -29.22 -16.20
C GLU A 430 -17.58 -29.75 -17.05
N GLY A 431 -17.84 -30.23 -18.27
CA GLY A 431 -16.78 -30.65 -19.19
C GLY A 431 -15.91 -29.50 -19.70
N ASP A 432 -16.52 -28.34 -19.93
CA ASP A 432 -15.91 -27.17 -20.56
C ASP A 432 -15.40 -26.15 -19.54
N LYS A 433 -15.88 -26.20 -18.28
CA LYS A 433 -15.45 -25.33 -17.16
C LYS A 433 -13.93 -25.13 -17.15
N LYS A 434 -13.14 -26.21 -17.12
CA LYS A 434 -11.66 -26.12 -17.01
C LYS A 434 -10.92 -25.76 -18.31
N HIS A 435 -11.63 -25.38 -19.37
CA HIS A 435 -11.09 -24.87 -20.64
C HIS A 435 -11.43 -23.39 -20.86
N ILE A 436 -12.68 -23.03 -20.54
CA ILE A 436 -13.26 -21.69 -20.68
C ILE A 436 -12.98 -20.82 -19.44
N LEU A 437 -13.21 -21.34 -18.24
CA LEU A 437 -13.27 -20.58 -17.00
C LEU A 437 -11.92 -20.56 -16.28
N ASN A 438 -11.41 -19.35 -16.04
CA ASN A 438 -10.24 -19.05 -15.23
C ASN A 438 -10.35 -17.59 -14.70
N PRO A 439 -9.46 -17.13 -13.79
CA PRO A 439 -9.51 -15.77 -13.25
C PRO A 439 -9.49 -14.67 -14.31
N ALA A 440 -8.69 -14.81 -15.38
CA ALA A 440 -8.68 -13.83 -16.46
C ALA A 440 -9.97 -13.87 -17.30
N SER A 441 -10.51 -15.02 -17.69
CA SER A 441 -11.72 -15.08 -18.53
C SER A 441 -12.98 -14.62 -17.78
N MET A 442 -13.08 -14.88 -16.48
CA MET A 442 -14.13 -14.30 -15.63
C MET A 442 -13.95 -12.78 -15.53
N LYS A 443 -12.74 -12.28 -15.21
CA LYS A 443 -12.48 -10.84 -15.15
C LYS A 443 -12.79 -10.15 -16.49
N GLN A 444 -12.38 -10.73 -17.62
CA GLN A 444 -12.67 -10.23 -18.96
C GLN A 444 -14.17 -10.03 -19.17
N ALA A 445 -15.01 -11.04 -18.89
CA ALA A 445 -16.44 -10.91 -19.05
C ALA A 445 -17.10 -9.91 -18.09
N LEU A 446 -16.54 -9.70 -16.90
CA LEU A 446 -17.03 -8.71 -15.93
C LEU A 446 -16.67 -7.28 -16.33
N VAL A 447 -15.44 -7.03 -16.83
CA VAL A 447 -15.02 -5.67 -17.24
C VAL A 447 -15.52 -5.29 -18.65
N GLU A 448 -15.61 -6.26 -19.58
CA GLU A 448 -16.13 -6.00 -20.92
C GLU A 448 -17.67 -5.93 -20.97
N GLY A 449 -18.36 -6.51 -19.98
CA GLY A 449 -19.82 -6.42 -19.81
C GLY A 449 -20.28 -5.29 -18.89
N ALA A 450 -19.38 -4.51 -18.30
CA ALA A 450 -19.75 -3.48 -17.32
C ALA A 450 -20.50 -2.29 -17.95
N ALA A 451 -21.57 -1.86 -17.29
CA ALA A 451 -22.31 -0.65 -17.62
C ALA A 451 -21.59 0.59 -17.05
N LYS A 452 -20.84 1.29 -17.89
CA LYS A 452 -20.19 2.57 -17.56
C LYS A 452 -21.20 3.59 -17.01
N LEU A 453 -20.88 4.17 -15.86
CA LEU A 453 -21.65 5.18 -15.15
C LEU A 453 -21.30 6.60 -15.62
N SER A 454 -22.28 7.51 -15.59
CA SER A 454 -22.09 8.93 -15.93
C SER A 454 -21.70 9.75 -14.69
N GLY A 455 -20.54 10.40 -14.71
CA GLY A 455 -20.06 11.27 -13.62
C GLY A 455 -18.73 10.86 -12.98
N PRO A 456 -18.54 9.60 -12.51
CA PRO A 456 -17.29 9.19 -11.88
C PRO A 456 -16.21 8.81 -12.91
N ASN A 457 -14.92 8.93 -12.55
CA ASN A 457 -13.82 8.58 -13.45
C ASN A 457 -13.37 7.11 -13.35
N MET A 458 -12.52 6.63 -14.28
CA MET A 458 -12.11 5.22 -14.35
C MET A 458 -11.44 4.71 -13.06
N TYR A 459 -10.80 5.59 -12.27
CA TYR A 459 -10.18 5.26 -10.99
C TYR A 459 -11.17 5.26 -9.81
N GLU A 460 -12.45 5.51 -10.06
CA GLU A 460 -13.54 5.41 -9.09
C GLU A 460 -14.51 4.28 -9.43
N GLN A 461 -14.86 4.14 -10.72
CA GLN A 461 -15.84 3.16 -11.20
C GLN A 461 -15.24 1.89 -11.82
N GLY A 462 -13.93 1.87 -12.11
CA GLY A 462 -13.33 0.83 -12.94
C GLY A 462 -13.91 0.85 -14.35
N ALA A 463 -14.33 -0.32 -14.85
CA ALA A 463 -15.11 -0.43 -16.09
C ALA A 463 -16.55 0.09 -15.97
N GLY A 464 -17.07 0.26 -14.74
CA GLY A 464 -18.46 0.65 -14.46
C GLY A 464 -19.20 -0.32 -13.56
N ARG A 465 -20.52 -0.17 -13.49
CA ARG A 465 -21.39 -1.07 -12.72
C ARG A 465 -21.47 -2.42 -13.40
N LEU A 466 -21.40 -3.49 -12.61
CA LEU A 466 -21.67 -4.86 -13.05
C LEU A 466 -22.98 -4.98 -13.87
N ASP A 467 -22.92 -5.68 -15.00
CA ASP A 467 -24.11 -6.21 -15.67
C ASP A 467 -24.03 -7.75 -15.76
N LEU A 468 -24.96 -8.43 -15.10
CA LEU A 468 -25.01 -9.90 -15.06
C LEU A 468 -25.38 -10.50 -16.42
N LEU A 469 -26.19 -9.81 -17.23
CA LEU A 469 -26.77 -10.36 -18.45
C LEU A 469 -25.79 -10.25 -19.62
N GLU A 470 -25.06 -9.13 -19.72
CA GLU A 470 -23.97 -8.99 -20.70
C GLU A 470 -22.77 -9.87 -20.32
N SER A 471 -22.34 -9.92 -19.05
CA SER A 471 -21.32 -10.89 -18.62
C SER A 471 -21.73 -12.35 -18.87
N TYR A 472 -23.02 -12.68 -18.77
CA TYR A 472 -23.57 -13.99 -19.13
C TYR A 472 -23.46 -14.29 -20.63
N GLU A 473 -23.85 -13.38 -21.52
CA GLU A 473 -23.73 -13.59 -22.97
C GLU A 473 -22.26 -13.57 -23.44
N ILE A 474 -21.39 -12.78 -22.81
CA ILE A 474 -19.93 -12.84 -23.09
C ILE A 474 -19.38 -14.22 -22.71
N LEU A 475 -19.59 -14.71 -21.48
CA LEU A 475 -19.08 -16.03 -21.04
C LEU A 475 -19.65 -17.20 -21.86
N LYS A 476 -20.93 -17.13 -22.20
CA LYS A 476 -21.63 -18.15 -23.01
C LYS A 476 -21.06 -18.29 -24.43
N ASN A 477 -20.50 -17.23 -24.99
CA ASN A 477 -19.88 -17.22 -26.32
C ASN A 477 -18.34 -17.09 -26.25
N TYR A 478 -17.74 -17.19 -25.06
CA TYR A 478 -16.34 -16.88 -24.82
C TYR A 478 -15.40 -17.89 -25.50
N GLN A 479 -14.38 -17.36 -26.16
CA GLN A 479 -13.25 -18.12 -26.69
C GLN A 479 -11.97 -17.66 -25.99
N PRO A 480 -11.11 -18.57 -25.47
CA PRO A 480 -9.88 -18.22 -24.76
C PRO A 480 -9.00 -17.23 -25.54
N ARG A 481 -8.86 -16.00 -25.02
CA ARG A 481 -8.14 -14.90 -25.68
C ARG A 481 -7.42 -13.97 -24.71
N ALA A 482 -6.49 -13.19 -25.25
CA ALA A 482 -5.95 -12.02 -24.57
C ALA A 482 -6.87 -10.80 -24.73
N SER A 483 -6.85 -9.89 -23.78
CA SER A 483 -7.36 -8.52 -23.93
C SER A 483 -6.55 -7.53 -23.08
N ILE A 484 -6.84 -6.25 -23.22
CA ILE A 484 -6.20 -5.16 -22.47
C ILE A 484 -7.32 -4.41 -21.72
N PHE A 485 -7.08 -4.09 -20.46
CA PHE A 485 -7.99 -3.32 -19.62
C PHE A 485 -7.29 -2.08 -19.00
N PRO A 486 -7.82 -0.86 -19.21
CA PRO A 486 -8.86 -0.49 -20.17
C PRO A 486 -8.49 -0.81 -21.62
N SER A 487 -9.49 -1.07 -22.47
CA SER A 487 -9.31 -1.36 -23.90
C SER A 487 -9.29 -0.11 -24.79
N ILE A 488 -9.67 1.05 -24.22
CA ILE A 488 -9.74 2.35 -24.90
C ILE A 488 -9.18 3.41 -23.94
N LEU A 489 -8.37 4.33 -24.46
CA LEU A 489 -8.02 5.60 -23.83
C LEU A 489 -8.47 6.75 -24.74
N ASP A 490 -9.59 7.39 -24.40
CA ASP A 490 -10.15 8.53 -25.12
C ASP A 490 -10.09 9.78 -24.24
N SER A 491 -9.13 10.67 -24.49
CA SER A 491 -8.95 11.93 -23.77
C SER A 491 -10.14 12.89 -23.91
N THR A 492 -11.03 12.71 -24.88
CA THR A 492 -12.25 13.55 -25.00
C THR A 492 -13.40 13.05 -24.12
N ASP A 493 -13.28 11.83 -23.56
CA ASP A 493 -14.27 11.20 -22.69
C ASP A 493 -14.15 11.72 -21.24
N HIS A 494 -14.47 12.99 -21.04
CA HIS A 494 -14.45 13.64 -19.74
C HIS A 494 -15.77 13.38 -18.97
N PRO A 495 -15.73 13.04 -17.66
CA PRO A 495 -14.56 12.89 -16.80
C PRO A 495 -13.98 11.46 -16.76
N TYR A 496 -14.56 10.50 -17.49
CA TYR A 496 -14.18 9.08 -17.39
C TYR A 496 -12.67 8.83 -17.55
N SER A 497 -12.06 9.48 -18.55
CA SER A 497 -10.65 9.35 -18.87
C SER A 497 -9.72 10.30 -18.09
N TRP A 498 -10.18 10.90 -16.98
CA TRP A 498 -9.32 11.67 -16.07
C TRP A 498 -8.19 10.77 -15.52
N PRO A 499 -6.93 11.25 -15.39
CA PRO A 499 -6.47 12.62 -15.60
C PRO A 499 -6.18 13.00 -17.06
N PHE A 500 -6.13 12.03 -17.97
CA PHE A 500 -5.78 12.23 -19.39
C PHE A 500 -6.80 13.13 -20.13
N SER A 501 -8.06 13.14 -19.70
CA SER A 501 -9.09 14.09 -20.19
C SER A 501 -9.07 15.46 -19.49
N GLY A 502 -8.07 15.73 -18.65
CA GLY A 502 -7.80 17.05 -18.07
C GLY A 502 -6.61 17.75 -18.72
N GLN A 503 -5.73 17.03 -19.43
CA GLN A 503 -4.52 17.57 -20.03
C GLN A 503 -4.22 16.98 -21.42
N PRO A 504 -4.37 17.75 -22.50
CA PRO A 504 -3.97 17.32 -23.84
C PRO A 504 -2.45 17.23 -23.97
N LEU A 505 -1.98 16.43 -24.93
CA LEU A 505 -0.57 16.25 -25.21
C LEU A 505 -0.02 17.40 -26.09
N TYR A 506 1.30 17.60 -26.06
CA TYR A 506 1.99 18.57 -26.90
C TYR A 506 3.49 18.24 -26.98
N ALA A 507 4.20 18.87 -27.93
CA ALA A 507 5.61 18.58 -28.16
C ALA A 507 6.53 19.27 -27.14
N GLY A 508 7.65 18.64 -26.82
CA GLY A 508 8.58 19.12 -25.78
C GLY A 508 8.23 18.68 -24.35
N ALA A 509 7.11 17.99 -24.14
CA ALA A 509 6.68 17.44 -22.84
C ALA A 509 7.52 16.24 -22.36
N MET A 510 7.51 15.96 -21.06
CA MET A 510 7.81 14.62 -20.52
C MET A 510 6.79 13.60 -21.07
N PRO A 511 7.16 12.32 -21.24
CA PRO A 511 6.19 11.30 -21.66
C PRO A 511 5.07 11.12 -20.64
N VAL A 512 3.82 11.23 -21.10
CA VAL A 512 2.64 10.90 -20.29
C VAL A 512 2.49 9.38 -20.27
N ILE A 513 2.46 8.79 -19.07
CA ILE A 513 2.43 7.34 -18.90
C ILE A 513 0.98 6.87 -18.70
N PHE A 514 0.52 5.93 -19.53
CA PHE A 514 -0.72 5.19 -19.29
C PHE A 514 -0.41 3.72 -19.06
N ASN A 515 -0.77 3.21 -17.87
CA ASN A 515 -0.54 1.81 -17.49
C ASN A 515 -1.84 1.01 -17.62
N ALA A 516 -1.85 0.02 -18.51
CA ALA A 516 -2.94 -0.91 -18.73
C ALA A 516 -2.57 -2.33 -18.26
N THR A 517 -3.58 -3.14 -17.95
CA THR A 517 -3.41 -4.56 -17.59
C THR A 517 -3.71 -5.45 -18.79
N ILE A 518 -2.77 -6.32 -19.16
CA ILE A 518 -3.02 -7.41 -20.11
C ILE A 518 -3.70 -8.55 -19.34
N LEU A 519 -4.84 -9.03 -19.82
CA LEU A 519 -5.58 -10.19 -19.29
C LEU A 519 -5.38 -11.37 -20.24
N ASN A 520 -4.85 -12.50 -19.76
CA ASN A 520 -4.62 -13.69 -20.59
C ASN A 520 -5.54 -14.86 -20.22
N GLY A 521 -6.76 -14.87 -20.76
CA GLY A 521 -7.70 -15.97 -20.58
C GLY A 521 -7.32 -17.26 -21.35
N MET A 522 -6.19 -17.30 -22.07
CA MET A 522 -5.72 -18.49 -22.79
C MET A 522 -5.06 -19.55 -21.88
N GLY A 523 -4.46 -19.17 -20.75
CA GLY A 523 -3.81 -20.11 -19.82
C GLY A 523 -2.88 -19.44 -18.80
N VAL A 524 -2.48 -20.21 -17.77
CA VAL A 524 -1.72 -19.77 -16.58
C VAL A 524 -0.32 -19.19 -16.86
N ILE A 525 0.11 -19.20 -18.11
CA ILE A 525 1.34 -18.53 -18.54
C ILE A 525 1.17 -18.07 -19.98
N GLY A 526 1.44 -16.80 -20.22
CA GLY A 526 1.53 -16.20 -21.55
C GLY A 526 2.90 -15.59 -21.78
N TYR A 527 3.20 -15.33 -23.05
CA TYR A 527 4.40 -14.62 -23.48
C TYR A 527 4.01 -13.59 -24.52
N VAL A 528 4.63 -12.42 -24.48
CA VAL A 528 4.53 -11.44 -25.57
C VAL A 528 5.41 -11.93 -26.72
N ASP A 529 4.81 -12.06 -27.90
CA ASP A 529 5.42 -12.69 -29.08
C ASP A 529 6.42 -11.76 -29.79
N GLU A 530 6.01 -10.50 -29.94
CA GLU A 530 6.77 -9.40 -30.54
C GLU A 530 6.45 -8.12 -29.75
N PRO A 531 7.33 -7.10 -29.74
CA PRO A 531 7.09 -5.85 -29.03
C PRO A 531 5.76 -5.18 -29.45
N PRO A 532 5.06 -4.48 -28.52
CA PRO A 532 3.87 -3.70 -28.84
C PRO A 532 4.11 -2.71 -30.00
N MET A 533 3.14 -2.62 -30.91
CA MET A 533 3.22 -1.78 -32.11
C MET A 533 2.12 -0.73 -32.13
N TRP A 534 2.48 0.52 -32.44
CA TRP A 534 1.57 1.63 -32.71
C TRP A 534 1.18 1.65 -34.20
N HIS A 535 -0.12 1.71 -34.47
CA HIS A 535 -0.69 1.84 -35.82
C HIS A 535 -1.60 3.09 -35.83
N PRO A 536 -1.12 4.23 -36.34
CA PRO A 536 -1.95 5.43 -36.46
C PRO A 536 -3.04 5.25 -37.53
N ASN A 537 -4.20 5.89 -37.32
CA ASN A 537 -5.30 5.84 -38.30
C ASN A 537 -5.02 6.70 -39.55
N ASP A 538 -4.13 7.70 -39.45
CA ASP A 538 -3.81 8.65 -40.51
C ASP A 538 -2.32 9.07 -40.52
N GLU A 539 -1.96 10.03 -41.39
CA GLU A 539 -0.59 10.55 -41.44
C GLU A 539 -0.22 11.37 -40.18
N MET A 540 -1.19 12.05 -39.55
CA MET A 540 -0.95 12.92 -38.37
C MET A 540 -0.66 12.12 -37.11
N GLY A 541 -1.18 10.90 -36.98
CA GLY A 541 -0.82 9.98 -35.90
C GLY A 541 0.64 9.53 -35.91
N ASN A 542 1.43 9.85 -36.94
CA ASN A 542 2.89 9.73 -36.91
C ASN A 542 3.58 10.84 -36.11
N LEU A 543 2.89 11.91 -35.70
CA LEU A 543 3.39 12.92 -34.78
C LEU A 543 3.46 12.39 -33.33
N LEU A 544 2.69 11.35 -33.00
CA LEU A 544 2.81 10.62 -31.75
C LEU A 544 4.03 9.70 -31.78
N SER A 545 4.79 9.71 -30.69
CA SER A 545 5.78 8.70 -30.34
C SER A 545 5.28 7.96 -29.10
N ILE A 546 5.37 6.64 -29.11
CA ILE A 546 5.06 5.81 -27.93
C ILE A 546 6.26 4.90 -27.68
N HIS A 547 6.85 5.01 -26.49
CA HIS A 547 7.75 3.98 -25.98
C HIS A 547 6.95 3.01 -25.11
N PHE A 548 7.27 1.71 -25.17
CA PHE A 548 6.51 0.66 -24.50
C PHE A 548 7.39 -0.09 -23.49
N THR A 549 6.88 -0.26 -22.27
CA THR A 549 7.45 -1.18 -21.28
C THR A 549 6.36 -2.12 -20.79
N TYR A 550 6.61 -3.43 -20.83
CA TYR A 550 5.57 -4.45 -20.68
C TYR A 550 6.13 -5.72 -20.03
N SER A 551 5.24 -6.63 -19.64
CA SER A 551 5.63 -7.96 -19.16
C SER A 551 6.02 -8.90 -20.31
N ASP A 552 7.29 -9.30 -20.40
CA ASP A 552 7.74 -10.35 -21.34
C ASP A 552 7.00 -11.69 -21.10
N VAL A 553 6.75 -11.99 -19.82
CA VAL A 553 6.03 -13.17 -19.34
C VAL A 553 4.80 -12.72 -18.56
N ILE A 554 3.63 -13.20 -18.97
CA ILE A 554 2.34 -13.00 -18.30
C ILE A 554 2.09 -14.17 -17.37
N TRP A 555 2.01 -13.92 -16.06
CA TRP A 555 1.82 -14.93 -15.02
C TRP A 555 1.32 -14.27 -13.72
N PRO A 556 0.36 -14.88 -12.98
CA PRO A 556 -0.31 -16.15 -13.28
C PRO A 556 -1.43 -16.01 -14.33
N TRP A 557 -2.06 -14.85 -14.46
CA TRP A 557 -3.09 -14.60 -15.50
C TRP A 557 -2.98 -13.23 -16.14
N THR A 558 -2.26 -12.31 -15.51
CA THR A 558 -2.15 -10.92 -15.93
C THR A 558 -0.71 -10.47 -16.15
N GLY A 559 -0.56 -9.37 -16.88
CA GLY A 559 0.68 -8.64 -17.07
C GLY A 559 0.38 -7.15 -17.23
N TYR A 560 1.41 -6.33 -17.37
CA TYR A 560 1.26 -4.88 -17.61
C TYR A 560 1.70 -4.48 -19.01
N LEU A 561 1.10 -3.40 -19.50
CA LEU A 561 1.49 -2.67 -20.70
C LEU A 561 1.47 -1.18 -20.37
N ALA A 562 2.65 -0.56 -20.29
CA ALA A 562 2.81 0.87 -20.07
C ALA A 562 3.12 1.58 -21.39
N LEU A 563 2.38 2.64 -21.68
CA LEU A 563 2.52 3.49 -22.85
C LEU A 563 3.13 4.82 -22.39
N HIS A 564 4.37 5.10 -22.79
CA HIS A 564 5.05 6.36 -22.55
C HIS A 564 4.86 7.25 -23.78
N MET A 565 3.85 8.12 -23.73
CA MET A 565 3.32 8.86 -24.88
C MET A 565 3.89 10.28 -24.95
N GLN A 566 4.44 10.67 -26.11
CA GLN A 566 5.02 11.99 -26.33
C GLN A 566 4.74 12.44 -27.77
N ILE A 567 4.43 13.73 -27.97
CA ILE A 567 4.35 14.32 -29.31
C ILE A 567 5.78 14.72 -29.73
N LYS A 568 6.18 14.31 -30.94
CA LYS A 568 7.49 14.61 -31.50
C LYS A 568 7.63 16.10 -31.78
N ASP A 569 8.87 16.58 -31.85
CA ASP A 569 9.16 18.01 -31.91
C ASP A 569 8.68 18.66 -33.25
N GLU A 570 8.43 17.89 -34.31
CA GLU A 570 7.73 18.36 -35.53
C GLU A 570 6.24 18.71 -35.27
N GLY A 571 5.63 18.11 -34.25
CA GLY A 571 4.24 18.34 -33.86
C GLY A 571 4.01 19.60 -33.02
N ALA A 572 5.05 20.40 -32.75
CA ALA A 572 4.98 21.56 -31.84
C ALA A 572 3.97 22.65 -32.22
N GLN A 573 3.43 22.64 -33.44
CA GLN A 573 2.39 23.56 -33.92
C GLN A 573 1.11 22.84 -34.36
N PHE A 574 1.01 21.52 -34.15
CA PHE A 574 -0.19 20.74 -34.48
C PHE A 574 -1.31 21.00 -33.46
N SER A 575 -2.55 20.94 -33.92
CA SER A 575 -3.73 20.96 -33.06
C SER A 575 -4.82 20.07 -33.64
N GLY A 576 -5.36 19.16 -32.85
CA GLY A 576 -6.38 18.21 -33.29
C GLY A 576 -6.36 16.93 -32.46
N LEU A 577 -7.03 15.90 -32.96
CA LEU A 577 -7.02 14.55 -32.39
C LEU A 577 -5.99 13.69 -33.12
N ILE A 578 -5.27 12.85 -32.38
CA ILE A 578 -4.55 11.70 -32.90
C ILE A 578 -5.32 10.44 -32.51
N GLU A 579 -5.65 9.61 -33.50
CA GLU A 579 -6.35 8.34 -33.32
C GLU A 579 -5.54 7.17 -33.87
N GLY A 580 -5.67 6.00 -33.24
CA GLY A 580 -5.01 4.78 -33.71
C GLY A 580 -5.09 3.63 -32.72
N ASN A 581 -4.33 2.58 -33.01
CA ASN A 581 -4.39 1.30 -32.30
C ASN A 581 -3.01 0.87 -31.83
N VAL A 582 -2.87 0.47 -30.57
CA VAL A 582 -1.72 -0.29 -30.06
C VAL A 582 -2.07 -1.78 -30.09
N THR A 583 -1.29 -2.58 -30.81
CA THR A 583 -1.48 -4.04 -30.89
C THR A 583 -0.43 -4.78 -30.07
N VAL A 584 -0.85 -5.78 -29.29
CA VAL A 584 0.04 -6.73 -28.61
C VAL A 584 -0.38 -8.15 -28.94
N THR A 585 0.56 -8.97 -29.43
CA THR A 585 0.33 -10.39 -29.68
C THR A 585 0.85 -11.21 -28.51
N VAL A 586 -0.05 -11.90 -27.82
CA VAL A 586 0.25 -12.86 -26.76
C VAL A 586 0.14 -14.27 -27.31
N TYR A 587 1.07 -15.16 -26.95
CA TYR A 587 0.88 -16.60 -27.09
C TYR A 587 0.90 -17.32 -25.74
N SER A 588 0.36 -18.52 -25.70
CA SER A 588 0.33 -19.38 -24.50
C SER A 588 0.54 -20.84 -24.90
N PRO A 589 1.04 -21.70 -23.98
CA PRO A 589 1.09 -23.14 -24.20
C PRO A 589 -0.27 -23.74 -24.59
N PRO A 590 -0.31 -24.90 -25.26
CA PRO A 590 -1.56 -25.60 -25.58
C PRO A 590 -2.43 -25.81 -24.33
N GLY A 591 -3.74 -25.64 -24.48
CA GLY A 591 -4.72 -26.00 -23.47
C GLY A 591 -4.75 -27.52 -23.22
N LYS A 592 -5.43 -27.94 -22.15
CA LYS A 592 -5.49 -29.36 -21.75
C LYS A 592 -6.18 -30.21 -22.82
N GLY A 593 -5.41 -30.98 -23.57
CA GLY A 593 -5.87 -31.83 -24.68
C GLY A 593 -5.53 -31.29 -26.08
N GLU A 594 -5.05 -30.05 -26.18
CA GLU A 594 -4.60 -29.43 -27.42
C GLU A 594 -3.12 -29.77 -27.72
N LYS A 595 -2.68 -29.49 -28.95
CA LYS A 595 -1.28 -29.69 -29.40
C LYS A 595 -0.62 -28.43 -29.97
N GLY A 596 -1.40 -27.44 -30.40
CA GLY A 596 -0.91 -26.16 -30.88
C GLY A 596 -0.90 -25.12 -29.76
N GLN A 597 0.05 -24.19 -29.80
CA GLN A 597 0.01 -23.00 -28.94
C GLN A 597 -1.23 -22.16 -29.25
N ARG A 598 -1.79 -21.54 -28.21
CA ARG A 598 -2.84 -20.51 -28.36
C ARG A 598 -2.16 -19.18 -28.67
N ARG A 599 -2.73 -18.38 -29.57
CA ARG A 599 -2.22 -17.04 -29.93
C ARG A 599 -3.39 -16.08 -30.08
N SER A 600 -3.26 -14.89 -29.51
CA SER A 600 -4.30 -13.85 -29.55
C SER A 600 -3.64 -12.48 -29.61
N THR A 601 -4.01 -11.70 -30.62
CA THR A 601 -3.64 -10.28 -30.72
C THR A 601 -4.74 -9.45 -30.09
N CYS A 602 -4.38 -8.70 -29.06
CA CYS A 602 -5.25 -7.75 -28.38
C CYS A 602 -4.91 -6.32 -28.81
N VAL A 603 -5.91 -5.43 -28.71
CA VAL A 603 -5.84 -4.05 -29.20
C VAL A 603 -6.26 -3.10 -28.09
N LEU A 604 -5.49 -2.04 -27.93
CA LEU A 604 -5.82 -0.85 -27.13
C LEU A 604 -6.03 0.32 -28.10
N GLN A 605 -7.22 0.91 -28.08
CA GLN A 605 -7.55 2.07 -28.92
C GLN A 605 -7.09 3.35 -28.22
N LEU A 606 -6.42 4.25 -28.95
CA LEU A 606 -6.00 5.56 -28.44
C LEU A 606 -6.70 6.67 -29.22
N LYS A 607 -7.21 7.66 -28.50
CA LYS A 607 -7.82 8.88 -29.04
C LYS A 607 -7.42 10.07 -28.18
N LEU A 608 -6.40 10.79 -28.65
CA LEU A 608 -5.59 11.71 -27.85
C LEU A 608 -5.69 13.14 -28.42
N GLU A 609 -6.14 14.07 -27.61
CA GLU A 609 -6.13 15.50 -27.95
C GLU A 609 -4.70 16.04 -27.90
N VAL A 610 -4.33 16.79 -28.93
CA VAL A 610 -3.03 17.43 -29.08
C VAL A 610 -3.21 18.91 -29.34
N ILE A 611 -2.40 19.72 -28.66
CA ILE A 611 -2.35 21.18 -28.81
C ILE A 611 -0.95 21.66 -29.22
N PRO A 612 -0.82 22.89 -29.77
CA PRO A 612 0.48 23.51 -29.99
C PRO A 612 1.22 23.68 -28.65
N THR A 613 2.54 23.53 -28.65
CA THR A 613 3.36 23.58 -27.43
C THR A 613 3.08 24.86 -26.61
N PRO A 614 2.57 24.75 -25.37
CA PRO A 614 2.30 25.90 -24.52
C PRO A 614 3.55 26.72 -24.24
N SER A 615 3.36 28.03 -24.01
CA SER A 615 4.44 28.92 -23.57
C SER A 615 5.14 28.35 -22.32
N ARG A 616 6.48 28.33 -22.29
CA ARG A 616 7.32 27.94 -21.15
C ARG A 616 6.74 28.39 -19.79
N ALA A 617 6.31 29.65 -19.70
CA ALA A 617 5.69 30.27 -18.53
C ALA A 617 4.42 29.58 -17.95
N LYS A 618 3.79 28.66 -18.69
CA LYS A 618 2.64 27.86 -18.27
C LYS A 618 2.96 26.37 -18.12
N ARG A 619 4.23 25.96 -18.24
CA ARG A 619 4.67 24.57 -18.06
C ARG A 619 5.36 24.40 -16.71
N VAL A 620 4.81 23.51 -15.89
CA VAL A 620 5.26 23.19 -14.54
C VAL A 620 5.68 21.72 -14.50
N LEU A 621 6.89 21.46 -14.04
CA LEU A 621 7.39 20.11 -13.81
C LEU A 621 7.23 19.77 -12.32
N TRP A 622 6.58 18.66 -12.02
CA TRP A 622 6.43 18.12 -10.66
C TRP A 622 7.49 17.06 -10.42
N ASP A 623 8.30 17.20 -9.37
CA ASP A 623 9.24 16.16 -8.97
C ASP A 623 8.50 15.00 -8.29
N GLN A 624 8.54 13.81 -8.90
CA GLN A 624 8.00 12.59 -8.31
C GLN A 624 9.11 11.62 -7.87
N TYR A 625 10.34 11.83 -8.35
CA TYR A 625 11.43 10.86 -8.20
C TYR A 625 11.98 10.85 -6.77
N HIS A 626 11.98 12.00 -6.11
CA HIS A 626 12.45 12.16 -4.72
C HIS A 626 11.34 11.97 -3.67
N SER A 627 10.16 11.48 -4.07
CA SER A 627 9.09 11.10 -3.14
C SER A 627 9.21 9.61 -2.74
N ILE A 628 9.35 9.34 -1.45
CA ILE A 628 9.45 7.99 -0.87
C ILE A 628 8.09 7.56 -0.30
N LYS A 629 7.10 7.29 -1.17
CA LYS A 629 5.83 6.72 -0.72
C LYS A 629 6.05 5.43 0.10
N TYR A 630 5.32 5.30 1.22
CA TYR A 630 5.02 4.03 1.91
C TYR A 630 4.82 2.85 0.93
N PRO A 631 5.47 1.69 1.15
CA PRO A 631 5.77 1.15 2.47
C PRO A 631 7.24 0.78 2.76
N PRO A 632 8.28 1.29 2.05
CA PRO A 632 9.65 0.84 2.30
C PRO A 632 10.09 1.20 3.73
N GLY A 633 9.65 2.35 4.23
CA GLY A 633 9.83 2.80 5.61
C GLY A 633 8.61 3.55 6.16
N TYR A 634 8.68 3.90 7.45
CA TYR A 634 7.69 4.78 8.08
C TYR A 634 8.01 6.24 7.71
N ILE A 635 7.29 6.77 6.72
CA ILE A 635 7.14 8.22 6.52
C ILE A 635 5.95 8.69 7.36
N PRO A 636 6.11 9.68 8.26
CA PRO A 636 5.02 10.27 9.00
C PRO A 636 4.30 11.33 8.17
N ARG A 637 3.00 11.47 8.44
CA ARG A 637 2.17 12.57 7.92
C ARG A 637 2.82 13.96 8.07
N ASP A 638 2.53 14.81 7.11
CA ASP A 638 2.72 16.26 7.10
C ASP A 638 2.00 16.95 8.28
N SER A 639 0.69 16.80 8.44
CA SER A 639 -0.06 17.51 9.50
C SER A 639 -0.03 16.80 10.86
N LEU A 640 0.77 17.29 11.80
CA LEU A 640 0.87 16.72 13.15
C LEU A 640 -0.38 16.90 14.02
N ASP A 641 -1.31 17.79 13.64
CA ASP A 641 -2.62 17.97 14.31
C ASP A 641 -3.53 16.73 14.14
N VAL A 642 -3.40 15.98 13.02
CA VAL A 642 -4.21 14.79 12.69
C VAL A 642 -3.79 13.60 13.55
N ARG A 643 -4.66 13.05 14.43
CA ARG A 643 -4.23 12.03 15.42
C ARG A 643 -4.64 10.59 15.12
N ASN A 644 -5.61 10.41 14.25
CA ASN A 644 -6.11 9.08 13.90
C ASN A 644 -5.22 8.43 12.83
N ASP A 645 -4.64 9.27 11.98
CA ASP A 645 -3.60 8.92 11.03
C ASP A 645 -2.20 9.15 11.60
N ILE A 646 -1.22 8.40 11.11
CA ILE A 646 0.17 8.40 11.61
C ILE A 646 1.20 8.30 10.48
N LEU A 647 0.84 7.69 9.35
CA LEU A 647 1.70 7.46 8.18
C LEU A 647 1.29 8.40 7.05
N ASP A 648 2.15 8.64 6.05
CA ASP A 648 1.61 8.90 4.71
C ASP A 648 1.37 7.57 3.98
N TRP A 649 0.14 7.39 3.51
CA TRP A 649 -0.29 6.26 2.68
C TRP A 649 -1.07 6.74 1.45
N HIS A 650 -1.30 8.04 1.27
CA HIS A 650 -2.02 8.61 0.13
C HIS A 650 -1.08 8.76 -1.08
N GLY A 651 0.18 9.13 -0.88
CA GLY A 651 1.25 8.80 -1.82
C GLY A 651 1.52 9.76 -2.94
N ASP A 652 1.38 11.03 -2.62
CA ASP A 652 2.34 12.06 -3.02
C ASP A 652 2.49 12.22 -4.52
N HIS A 653 1.36 12.11 -5.20
CA HIS A 653 1.23 12.24 -6.64
C HIS A 653 0.11 13.22 -7.00
N LEU A 654 0.29 13.94 -8.10
CA LEU A 654 -0.69 14.80 -8.78
C LEU A 654 -2.08 14.15 -9.02
N HIS A 655 -2.24 12.85 -8.80
CA HIS A 655 -3.45 12.07 -9.08
C HIS A 655 -3.94 11.25 -7.87
N THR A 656 -3.32 11.44 -6.69
CA THR A 656 -3.78 10.90 -5.40
C THR A 656 -4.14 12.04 -4.46
N ASN A 657 -3.36 12.31 -3.41
CA ASN A 657 -3.57 13.42 -2.48
C ASN A 657 -3.51 14.79 -3.16
N PHE A 658 -2.63 15.00 -4.14
CA PHE A 658 -2.51 16.29 -4.83
C PHE A 658 -3.47 16.49 -6.03
N HIS A 659 -4.51 15.65 -6.18
CA HIS A 659 -5.43 15.72 -7.33
C HIS A 659 -6.23 17.03 -7.42
N ILE A 660 -6.61 17.64 -6.28
CA ILE A 660 -7.29 18.94 -6.26
C ILE A 660 -6.34 20.06 -6.73
N MET A 661 -5.08 20.03 -6.27
CA MET A 661 -4.04 20.94 -6.72
C MET A 661 -3.84 20.84 -8.24
N PHE A 662 -3.69 19.62 -8.77
CA PHE A 662 -3.56 19.37 -10.21
C PHE A 662 -4.73 19.97 -10.98
N ASN A 663 -5.98 19.63 -10.61
CA ASN A 663 -7.18 20.15 -11.27
C ASN A 663 -7.23 21.69 -11.25
N MET A 664 -6.93 22.34 -10.12
CA MET A 664 -6.92 23.81 -10.04
C MET A 664 -5.77 24.48 -10.81
N LEU A 665 -4.61 23.81 -10.97
CA LEU A 665 -3.55 24.27 -11.86
C LEU A 665 -3.96 24.17 -13.34
N ARG A 666 -4.66 23.09 -13.71
CA ARG A 666 -5.25 22.90 -15.04
C ARG A 666 -6.29 23.98 -15.35
N ASP A 667 -7.20 24.26 -14.42
CA ASP A 667 -8.20 25.35 -14.53
C ASP A 667 -7.54 26.73 -14.65
N ALA A 668 -6.41 26.96 -13.98
CA ALA A 668 -5.59 28.17 -14.10
C ALA A 668 -4.70 28.20 -15.38
N GLY A 669 -4.85 27.22 -16.27
CA GLY A 669 -4.17 27.13 -17.56
C GLY A 669 -2.70 26.75 -17.49
N TYR A 670 -2.23 26.18 -16.37
CA TYR A 670 -0.90 25.57 -16.27
C TYR A 670 -0.95 24.11 -16.70
N TYR A 671 0.06 23.65 -17.40
CA TYR A 671 0.28 22.27 -17.77
C TYR A 671 1.29 21.70 -16.77
N VAL A 672 0.93 20.58 -16.12
CA VAL A 672 1.68 19.98 -15.02
C VAL A 672 2.14 18.61 -15.45
N GLU A 673 3.45 18.38 -15.42
CA GLU A 673 4.11 17.20 -15.99
C GLU A 673 4.85 16.42 -14.90
N THR A 674 4.74 15.09 -14.85
CA THR A 674 5.39 14.26 -13.82
C THR A 674 6.85 13.94 -14.19
N LEU A 675 7.81 14.27 -13.32
CA LEU A 675 9.21 13.85 -13.44
C LEU A 675 9.46 12.58 -12.61
N GLY A 676 9.39 11.41 -13.26
CA GLY A 676 9.70 10.10 -12.68
C GLY A 676 11.17 9.67 -12.86
N SER A 677 12.11 10.60 -12.79
CA SER A 677 13.56 10.36 -12.95
C SER A 677 14.40 11.50 -12.36
N PRO A 678 15.72 11.33 -12.16
CA PRO A 678 16.60 12.38 -11.63
C PRO A 678 16.49 13.74 -12.34
N LEU A 679 16.79 14.83 -11.64
CA LEU A 679 16.81 16.21 -12.17
C LEU A 679 17.79 16.37 -13.36
N THR A 680 18.74 15.43 -13.53
CA THR A 680 19.63 15.32 -14.68
C THR A 680 18.97 14.88 -15.99
N CYS A 681 17.72 14.40 -15.97
CA CYS A 681 17.05 13.91 -17.18
C CYS A 681 16.25 14.93 -17.98
N PHE A 682 15.92 16.11 -17.45
CA PHE A 682 15.05 17.08 -18.14
C PHE A 682 15.77 18.35 -18.62
N ASP A 683 15.39 18.84 -19.81
CA ASP A 683 15.80 20.14 -20.34
C ASP A 683 15.00 21.26 -19.65
N ALA A 684 15.65 22.06 -18.81
CA ALA A 684 14.98 23.12 -18.07
C ALA A 684 14.55 24.33 -18.92
N SER A 685 15.00 24.43 -20.19
CA SER A 685 14.54 25.48 -21.11
C SER A 685 13.08 25.28 -21.53
N GLN A 686 12.56 24.05 -21.40
CA GLN A 686 11.17 23.69 -21.66
C GLN A 686 10.19 24.20 -20.59
N TYR A 687 10.63 24.32 -19.33
CA TYR A 687 9.77 24.51 -18.16
C TYR A 687 9.89 25.91 -17.57
N GLY A 688 8.76 26.50 -17.18
CA GLY A 688 8.72 27.76 -16.46
C GLY A 688 9.04 27.58 -14.98
N THR A 689 8.67 26.46 -14.38
CA THR A 689 8.96 26.16 -12.97
C THR A 689 9.10 24.66 -12.71
N LEU A 690 10.10 24.28 -11.92
CA LEU A 690 10.15 23.03 -11.18
C LEU A 690 9.42 23.24 -9.84
N LEU A 691 8.39 22.43 -9.60
CA LEU A 691 7.57 22.41 -8.39
C LEU A 691 7.94 21.17 -7.57
N MET A 692 8.36 21.42 -6.34
CA MET A 692 8.82 20.42 -5.38
C MET A 692 7.93 20.55 -4.14
N VAL A 693 7.18 19.51 -3.80
CA VAL A 693 6.22 19.48 -2.67
C VAL A 693 6.38 18.13 -2.00
N ASP A 694 6.60 18.12 -0.68
CA ASP A 694 6.92 16.93 0.14
C ASP A 694 7.85 15.91 -0.54
N LEU A 695 9.15 16.11 -0.36
CA LEU A 695 10.18 15.23 -0.89
C LEU A 695 11.03 14.68 0.26
N GLU A 696 11.08 13.36 0.36
CA GLU A 696 11.73 12.63 1.45
C GLU A 696 13.10 12.08 1.07
N ASP A 697 13.42 11.94 -0.22
CA ASP A 697 14.69 11.35 -0.66
C ASP A 697 15.88 12.33 -0.62
N GLU A 698 17.07 11.76 -0.78
CA GLU A 698 18.35 12.45 -0.98
C GLU A 698 18.57 12.77 -2.47
N TYR A 699 19.49 13.69 -2.77
CA TYR A 699 19.85 14.10 -4.14
C TYR A 699 21.29 13.67 -4.50
N PHE A 700 21.55 13.37 -5.77
CA PHE A 700 22.92 13.16 -6.26
C PHE A 700 23.69 14.50 -6.34
N GLU A 701 25.01 14.49 -6.15
CA GLU A 701 25.85 15.70 -6.27
C GLU A 701 25.70 16.37 -7.65
N GLU A 702 25.57 15.57 -8.71
CA GLU A 702 25.33 16.05 -10.07
C GLU A 702 23.96 16.73 -10.28
N GLU A 703 22.94 16.39 -9.47
CA GLU A 703 21.62 17.04 -9.54
C GLU A 703 21.62 18.41 -8.90
N ILE A 704 22.28 18.55 -7.74
CA ILE A 704 22.45 19.84 -7.04
C ILE A 704 23.19 20.82 -7.96
N GLU A 705 24.27 20.36 -8.60
CA GLU A 705 25.03 21.19 -9.54
C GLU A 705 24.23 21.55 -10.81
N LYS A 706 23.49 20.60 -11.40
CA LYS A 706 22.63 20.91 -12.56
C LYS A 706 21.50 21.88 -12.20
N LEU A 707 20.81 21.69 -11.08
CA LEU A 707 19.74 22.61 -10.63
C LEU A 707 20.31 24.01 -10.39
N ARG A 708 21.52 24.11 -9.81
CA ARG A 708 22.25 25.38 -9.68
C ARG A 708 22.46 26.05 -11.03
N GLU A 709 22.92 25.32 -12.05
CA GLU A 709 23.12 25.87 -13.40
C GLU A 709 21.81 26.22 -14.11
N ASP A 710 20.76 25.41 -13.98
CA ASP A 710 19.48 25.64 -14.65
C ASP A 710 18.70 26.82 -14.09
N VAL A 711 18.76 27.06 -12.77
CA VAL A 711 18.24 28.29 -12.17
C VAL A 711 19.07 29.50 -12.63
N LEU A 712 20.40 29.45 -12.49
CA LEU A 712 21.26 30.61 -12.78
C LEU A 712 21.31 30.99 -14.27
N ASN A 713 21.43 30.02 -15.17
CA ASN A 713 21.76 30.21 -16.58
C ASN A 713 20.53 29.99 -17.48
N THR A 714 19.82 28.87 -17.30
CA THR A 714 18.61 28.53 -18.07
C THR A 714 17.37 29.31 -17.60
N GLY A 715 17.47 30.00 -16.45
CA GLY A 715 16.45 30.88 -15.89
C GLY A 715 15.21 30.14 -15.39
N LEU A 716 15.38 28.88 -14.99
CA LEU A 716 14.34 28.03 -14.39
C LEU A 716 13.75 28.71 -13.14
N GLY A 717 12.43 28.62 -12.99
CA GLY A 717 11.75 28.90 -11.73
C GLY A 717 11.81 27.70 -10.79
N LEU A 718 12.01 27.92 -9.50
CA LEU A 718 12.01 26.88 -8.47
C LEU A 718 10.98 27.23 -7.41
N ALA A 719 10.02 26.34 -7.16
CA ALA A 719 8.99 26.49 -6.14
C ALA A 719 9.05 25.28 -5.19
N VAL A 720 9.45 25.50 -3.94
CA VAL A 720 9.57 24.45 -2.92
C VAL A 720 8.54 24.65 -1.82
N PHE A 721 7.70 23.65 -1.60
CA PHE A 721 6.82 23.48 -0.45
C PHE A 721 7.41 22.35 0.40
N ALA A 722 8.13 22.71 1.44
CA ALA A 722 8.74 21.77 2.38
C ALA A 722 7.80 21.49 3.57
N GLU A 723 8.25 20.71 4.54
CA GLU A 723 7.45 20.36 5.73
C GLU A 723 8.30 20.27 7.01
N TRP A 724 7.65 19.96 8.13
CA TRP A 724 8.28 19.80 9.43
C TRP A 724 9.39 18.74 9.44
N TYR A 725 10.51 19.06 10.12
CA TYR A 725 11.58 18.10 10.42
C TYR A 725 12.14 18.35 11.80
N ASN A 726 11.98 17.40 12.71
CA ASN A 726 12.47 17.53 14.08
C ASN A 726 12.80 16.14 14.65
N VAL A 727 14.09 15.83 14.76
CA VAL A 727 14.60 14.50 15.19
C VAL A 727 14.04 14.09 16.54
N ASP A 728 13.94 15.03 17.47
CA ASP A 728 13.44 14.81 18.82
C ASP A 728 11.95 14.40 18.82
N SER A 729 11.15 14.99 17.94
CA SER A 729 9.75 14.64 17.72
C SER A 729 9.58 13.32 16.96
N MET A 730 10.39 13.06 15.93
CA MET A 730 10.43 11.77 15.23
C MET A 730 10.70 10.61 16.21
N VAL A 731 11.71 10.76 17.09
CA VAL A 731 12.04 9.74 18.10
C VAL A 731 10.91 9.58 19.14
N LYS A 732 10.15 10.64 19.45
CA LYS A 732 8.95 10.58 20.31
C LYS A 732 7.75 9.90 19.62
N MET A 733 7.64 9.96 18.29
CA MET A 733 6.53 9.37 17.50
C MET A 733 6.63 7.84 17.31
N ARG A 734 7.76 7.23 17.66
CA ARG A 734 7.95 5.78 17.51
C ARG A 734 6.81 4.96 18.14
N PHE A 735 6.27 4.01 17.38
CA PHE A 735 5.25 3.08 17.85
C PHE A 735 5.73 1.64 17.70
N TYR A 736 5.15 0.75 18.51
CA TYR A 736 5.31 -0.69 18.32
C TYR A 736 4.18 -1.14 17.42
N ASP A 737 4.52 -1.63 16.23
CA ASP A 737 3.52 -2.24 15.37
C ASP A 737 3.22 -3.65 15.89
N ASP A 738 1.95 -3.91 16.19
CA ASP A 738 1.46 -5.24 16.55
C ASP A 738 1.64 -6.22 15.37
N ASN A 739 1.61 -5.73 14.12
CA ASN A 739 1.67 -6.56 12.91
C ASN A 739 3.10 -7.06 12.63
N THR A 740 4.07 -6.19 12.32
CA THR A 740 5.48 -6.60 12.16
C THR A 740 6.20 -6.96 13.45
N ARG A 741 5.53 -6.82 14.61
CA ARG A 741 6.09 -7.02 15.96
C ARG A 741 7.40 -6.27 16.19
N SER A 742 7.51 -5.06 15.63
CA SER A 742 8.72 -4.23 15.73
C SER A 742 8.40 -2.80 16.10
N TRP A 743 9.36 -2.15 16.76
CA TRP A 743 9.35 -0.69 16.89
C TRP A 743 9.66 -0.05 15.55
N TRP A 744 8.69 0.69 15.00
CA TRP A 744 8.91 1.59 13.87
C TRP A 744 9.26 2.98 14.40
N THR A 745 10.16 3.67 13.70
CA THR A 745 10.47 5.09 13.96
C THR A 745 10.45 5.83 12.62
N PRO A 746 10.01 7.10 12.56
CA PRO A 746 10.00 7.88 11.33
C PRO A 746 11.37 7.91 10.65
N VAL A 747 11.42 7.62 9.35
CA VAL A 747 12.67 7.65 8.58
C VAL A 747 13.14 9.10 8.39
N THR A 748 12.22 10.00 8.05
CA THR A 748 12.39 11.46 7.98
C THR A 748 11.27 12.17 8.78
N GLY A 749 11.18 13.51 8.70
CA GLY A 749 10.01 14.30 9.10
C GLY A 749 8.85 14.09 8.12
N GLY A 750 8.11 15.14 7.75
CA GLY A 750 7.37 15.11 6.47
C GLY A 750 8.41 15.08 5.35
N ALA A 751 8.80 16.25 4.84
CA ALA A 751 9.94 16.38 3.96
C ALA A 751 11.31 16.05 4.63
N ASN A 752 12.29 15.65 3.82
CA ASN A 752 13.70 15.52 4.21
C ASN A 752 14.40 16.88 4.13
N ILE A 753 14.14 17.72 5.13
CA ILE A 753 14.74 19.05 5.24
C ILE A 753 16.27 19.05 5.16
N PRO A 754 17.03 18.10 5.74
CA PRO A 754 18.47 18.01 5.51
C PRO A 754 18.86 17.88 4.02
N ALA A 755 18.16 17.05 3.23
CA ALA A 755 18.41 16.92 1.80
C ALA A 755 18.01 18.19 1.01
N LEU A 756 16.86 18.78 1.32
CA LEU A 756 16.41 20.05 0.73
C LEU A 756 17.37 21.21 1.09
N ASN A 757 17.97 21.19 2.28
CA ASN A 757 18.97 22.18 2.68
C ASN A 757 20.28 22.03 1.91
N ASP A 758 20.75 20.80 1.65
CA ASP A 758 21.94 20.58 0.82
C ASP A 758 21.67 21.01 -0.63
N LEU A 759 20.49 20.69 -1.19
CA LEU A 759 20.04 21.11 -2.52
C LEU A 759 19.94 22.64 -2.66
N LEU A 760 19.43 23.34 -1.63
CA LEU A 760 19.24 24.79 -1.63
C LEU A 760 20.48 25.58 -1.17
N SER A 761 21.50 24.89 -0.63
CA SER A 761 22.74 25.49 -0.16
C SER A 761 23.47 26.38 -1.18
N PRO A 762 23.51 26.10 -2.50
CA PRO A 762 24.16 26.97 -3.48
C PRO A 762 23.51 28.35 -3.62
N PHE A 763 22.26 28.49 -3.16
CA PHE A 763 21.48 29.73 -3.20
C PHE A 763 21.47 30.48 -1.85
N SER A 764 22.19 29.98 -0.84
CA SER A 764 22.19 30.50 0.54
C SER A 764 20.80 30.48 1.22
N ILE A 765 19.97 29.49 0.88
CA ILE A 765 18.66 29.25 1.47
C ILE A 765 18.72 27.98 2.32
N ALA A 766 18.10 27.98 3.51
CA ALA A 766 17.93 26.78 4.33
C ALA A 766 16.74 26.92 5.30
N PHE A 767 16.07 25.80 5.57
CA PHE A 767 15.05 25.64 6.60
C PHE A 767 15.63 25.11 7.92
N GLY A 768 14.90 25.34 9.00
CA GLY A 768 15.24 24.99 10.37
C GLY A 768 14.61 23.69 10.86
N ASP A 769 14.53 23.58 12.18
CA ASP A 769 14.17 22.39 12.95
C ASP A 769 12.93 22.57 13.84
N LYS A 770 12.21 23.71 13.68
CA LYS A 770 10.97 24.00 14.40
C LYS A 770 9.77 23.25 13.82
N ILE A 771 8.70 23.19 14.61
CA ILE A 771 7.38 22.72 14.19
C ILE A 771 6.39 23.84 14.49
N LEU A 772 6.13 24.70 13.51
CA LEU A 772 5.33 25.91 13.68
C LEU A 772 3.83 25.62 13.52
N ASN A 773 3.00 26.36 14.25
CA ASN A 773 1.56 26.18 14.28
C ASN A 773 0.83 27.53 14.40
N GLY A 774 -0.19 27.74 13.56
CA GLY A 774 -1.17 28.82 13.73
C GLY A 774 -1.66 29.45 12.43
N ASP A 775 -2.60 30.38 12.55
CA ASP A 775 -3.24 31.03 11.41
C ASP A 775 -2.55 32.36 11.08
N PHE A 776 -2.41 32.68 9.78
CA PHE A 776 -1.81 33.90 9.25
C PHE A 776 -2.68 34.50 8.12
N THR A 777 -2.29 35.66 7.58
CA THR A 777 -3.07 36.38 6.56
C THR A 777 -2.16 37.18 5.63
N ILE A 778 -2.36 37.06 4.32
CA ILE A 778 -1.67 37.81 3.26
C ILE A 778 -2.73 38.30 2.27
N ASP A 779 -2.68 39.57 1.85
CA ASP A 779 -3.66 40.17 0.90
C ASP A 779 -5.15 40.05 1.34
N GLY A 780 -5.38 39.81 2.64
CA GLY A 780 -6.70 39.53 3.21
C GLY A 780 -7.14 38.06 3.15
N GLU A 781 -6.45 37.20 2.39
CA GLU A 781 -6.65 35.76 2.39
C GLU A 781 -6.09 35.15 3.68
N GLN A 782 -6.94 34.40 4.41
CA GLN A 782 -6.55 33.72 5.64
C GLN A 782 -6.09 32.29 5.32
N SER A 783 -4.94 31.89 5.85
CA SER A 783 -4.41 30.53 5.72
C SER A 783 -3.88 30.03 7.05
N ARG A 784 -3.91 28.71 7.26
CA ARG A 784 -3.31 28.04 8.42
C ARG A 784 -1.93 27.50 8.04
N TYR A 785 -1.02 27.61 8.99
CA TYR A 785 0.25 26.90 9.03
C TYR A 785 0.06 25.71 9.98
N ALA A 786 0.11 24.49 9.44
CA ALA A 786 -0.39 23.28 10.09
C ALA A 786 0.70 22.56 10.89
N SER A 787 1.92 22.46 10.37
CA SER A 787 3.07 21.90 11.10
C SER A 787 4.44 22.39 10.65
N GLY A 788 4.52 23.11 9.53
CA GLY A 788 5.76 23.41 8.80
C GLY A 788 6.95 24.03 9.55
N THR A 789 8.08 24.07 8.85
CA THR A 789 9.39 24.51 9.36
C THR A 789 9.71 25.99 9.07
N ASP A 790 10.59 26.61 9.87
CA ASP A 790 11.01 28.00 9.68
C ASP A 790 12.17 28.16 8.67
N ILE A 791 12.19 29.26 7.92
CA ILE A 791 13.32 29.63 7.06
C ILE A 791 14.39 30.28 7.95
N VAL A 792 15.61 29.70 7.97
CA VAL A 792 16.71 30.11 8.87
C VAL A 792 17.97 30.60 8.15
N LYS A 793 18.09 30.37 6.84
CA LYS A 793 19.01 31.08 5.96
C LYS A 793 18.25 31.64 4.76
N PHE A 794 18.51 32.89 4.41
CA PHE A 794 17.95 33.51 3.21
C PHE A 794 18.84 34.66 2.69
N PRO A 795 19.08 34.76 1.36
CA PRO A 795 19.97 35.77 0.79
C PRO A 795 19.42 37.21 0.90
N SER A 796 20.33 38.18 1.03
CA SER A 796 20.00 39.61 0.97
C SER A 796 19.47 40.02 -0.40
N GLY A 797 18.45 40.88 -0.42
CA GLY A 797 17.82 41.43 -1.62
C GLY A 797 16.47 40.79 -1.96
N GLY A 798 16.21 39.57 -1.47
CA GLY A 798 14.92 38.89 -1.56
C GLY A 798 13.88 39.38 -0.57
N TYR A 799 12.71 38.75 -0.59
CA TYR A 799 11.51 39.10 0.18
C TYR A 799 11.17 37.92 1.10
N LEU A 800 10.96 38.19 2.39
CA LEU A 800 10.81 37.15 3.42
C LEU A 800 9.70 37.50 4.40
N HIS A 801 8.57 36.79 4.32
CA HIS A 801 7.40 36.99 5.19
C HIS A 801 7.56 36.21 6.49
N SER A 802 7.22 36.85 7.60
CA SER A 802 7.32 36.27 8.94
C SER A 802 6.06 36.59 9.75
N PHE A 803 5.57 35.64 10.54
CA PHE A 803 4.34 35.79 11.33
C PHE A 803 4.48 35.16 12.73
N PRO A 804 3.68 35.60 13.73
CA PRO A 804 3.76 35.12 15.10
C PRO A 804 3.10 33.75 15.28
N PHE A 805 3.91 32.69 15.18
CA PHE A 805 3.49 31.29 15.34
C PHE A 805 3.82 30.70 16.71
N VAL A 806 3.17 29.59 17.06
CA VAL A 806 3.54 28.76 18.20
C VAL A 806 4.52 27.69 17.72
N ASP A 807 5.68 27.57 18.36
CA ASP A 807 6.61 26.46 18.13
C ASP A 807 6.28 25.29 19.08
N SER A 808 6.13 24.09 18.52
CA SER A 808 5.75 22.87 19.24
C SER A 808 6.87 21.83 19.39
N SER A 809 8.06 22.11 18.82
CA SER A 809 9.23 21.22 18.77
C SER A 809 9.62 20.60 20.13
N GLU A 810 9.78 21.42 21.17
CA GLU A 810 10.11 20.93 22.53
C GLU A 810 9.03 20.00 23.10
N SER A 811 7.75 20.30 22.82
CA SER A 811 6.60 19.62 23.41
C SER A 811 6.39 18.21 22.86
N GLY A 812 6.71 17.98 21.58
CA GLY A 812 6.42 16.75 20.86
C GLY A 812 4.92 16.47 20.69
N ALA A 813 4.60 15.46 19.88
CA ALA A 813 3.25 15.15 19.36
C ALA A 813 2.23 14.61 20.39
N THR A 814 2.26 15.04 21.65
CA THR A 814 1.44 14.45 22.75
C THR A 814 0.63 15.44 23.60
N GLN A 815 0.70 16.76 23.35
CA GLN A 815 -0.13 17.72 24.08
C GLN A 815 -1.59 17.77 23.56
N ASN A 816 -2.53 18.12 24.43
CA ASN A 816 -3.92 18.38 24.07
C ASN A 816 -4.09 19.85 23.69
N VAL A 817 -4.81 20.13 22.60
CA VAL A 817 -5.10 21.49 22.10
C VAL A 817 -5.86 22.38 23.12
N LEU A 818 -6.42 21.78 24.18
CA LEU A 818 -7.25 22.43 25.20
C LEU A 818 -6.49 23.26 26.28
N GLN A 819 -5.18 23.51 26.16
CA GLN A 819 -4.43 24.40 27.08
C GLN A 819 -3.43 25.34 26.38
N THR A 820 -3.84 25.99 25.28
CA THR A 820 -3.06 27.00 24.54
C THR A 820 -2.86 28.36 25.26
N SER A 821 -3.20 28.48 26.55
CA SER A 821 -3.19 29.76 27.30
C SER A 821 -1.83 30.13 27.93
N GLY A 822 -0.70 29.73 27.34
CA GLY A 822 0.61 29.93 27.98
C GLY A 822 1.87 29.75 27.13
N MET A 823 1.77 29.34 25.86
CA MET A 823 2.92 29.32 24.95
C MET A 823 3.10 30.70 24.32
N MET A 824 4.32 31.23 24.30
CA MET A 824 4.60 32.52 23.68
C MET A 824 4.70 32.34 22.17
N LYS A 825 3.93 33.13 21.41
CA LYS A 825 4.11 33.23 19.96
C LYS A 825 5.40 34.00 19.64
N ALA A 826 6.13 33.57 18.62
CA ALA A 826 7.33 34.23 18.12
C ALA A 826 7.25 34.41 16.60
N ASP A 827 7.71 35.55 16.10
CA ASP A 827 7.79 35.80 14.67
C ASP A 827 8.80 34.82 14.04
N SER A 828 8.34 33.99 13.11
CA SER A 828 9.16 33.05 12.36
C SER A 828 8.89 33.20 10.86
N SER A 829 9.95 33.11 10.05
CA SER A 829 9.89 33.28 8.61
C SER A 829 9.38 32.01 7.93
N ILE A 830 8.38 32.11 7.04
CA ILE A 830 7.74 30.93 6.42
C ILE A 830 7.63 30.98 4.90
N LEU A 831 7.80 32.14 4.28
CA LEU A 831 7.71 32.33 2.82
C LEU A 831 8.84 33.25 2.35
N GLY A 832 9.75 32.74 1.51
CA GLY A 832 10.88 33.48 0.94
C GLY A 832 10.83 33.50 -0.60
N LEU A 833 11.01 34.66 -1.23
CA LEU A 833 11.05 34.82 -2.69
C LEU A 833 12.28 35.65 -3.13
N VAL A 834 13.04 35.17 -4.12
CA VAL A 834 14.28 35.81 -4.58
C VAL A 834 14.58 35.56 -6.07
N GLU A 835 15.19 36.54 -6.73
CA GLU A 835 15.76 36.42 -8.09
C GLU A 835 17.22 35.99 -8.01
N VAL A 836 17.61 34.96 -8.78
CA VAL A 836 18.93 34.32 -8.69
C VAL A 836 19.45 34.02 -10.10
N GLY A 837 20.39 34.83 -10.58
CA GLY A 837 20.85 34.79 -11.98
C GLY A 837 19.71 35.17 -12.93
N GLY A 838 19.45 34.34 -13.95
CA GLY A 838 18.25 34.43 -14.77
C GLY A 838 17.00 33.78 -14.16
N GLY A 839 17.14 33.07 -13.04
CA GLY A 839 16.09 32.26 -12.40
C GLY A 839 15.45 32.94 -11.20
N ARG A 840 14.44 32.27 -10.64
CA ARG A 840 13.60 32.79 -9.54
C ARG A 840 13.26 31.65 -8.59
N ILE A 841 13.50 31.84 -7.30
CA ILE A 841 13.27 30.83 -6.27
C ILE A 841 12.18 31.34 -5.32
N ALA A 842 11.20 30.50 -5.05
CA ALA A 842 10.23 30.65 -3.97
C ALA A 842 10.30 29.42 -3.06
N VAL A 843 10.36 29.65 -1.75
CA VAL A 843 10.37 28.61 -0.72
C VAL A 843 9.30 28.88 0.33
N TYR A 844 8.55 27.84 0.68
CA TYR A 844 7.49 27.85 1.67
C TYR A 844 7.60 26.57 2.53
N GLY A 845 7.46 26.68 3.85
CA GLY A 845 7.84 25.59 4.77
C GLY A 845 6.76 24.60 5.19
N ASP A 846 5.57 24.63 4.58
CA ASP A 846 4.39 23.79 4.89
C ASP A 846 3.75 23.29 3.58
N SER A 847 3.44 22.00 3.46
CA SER A 847 2.86 21.37 2.25
C SER A 847 1.36 21.11 2.41
N ASN A 848 0.88 20.94 3.65
CA ASN A 848 -0.45 20.44 4.00
C ASN A 848 -1.60 21.28 3.41
N CYS A 849 -1.33 22.53 3.07
CA CYS A 849 -2.28 23.41 2.38
C CYS A 849 -2.47 23.10 0.87
N LEU A 850 -1.76 22.10 0.33
CA LEU A 850 -1.88 21.58 -1.03
C LEU A 850 -2.41 20.14 -1.09
N ASP A 851 -2.01 19.29 -0.13
CA ASP A 851 -2.59 17.96 0.12
C ASP A 851 -4.12 18.08 0.29
N SER A 852 -4.89 17.13 -0.26
CA SER A 852 -6.36 17.09 -0.09
C SER A 852 -6.86 16.08 0.94
N SER A 853 -5.95 15.32 1.57
CA SER A 853 -6.26 14.25 2.53
C SER A 853 -6.52 14.77 3.94
N HIS A 854 -5.73 15.76 4.33
CA HIS A 854 -5.64 16.34 5.67
C HIS A 854 -5.72 17.88 5.64
N MET A 855 -6.03 18.47 4.48
CA MET A 855 -6.13 19.91 4.23
C MET A 855 -7.00 20.64 5.28
N VAL A 856 -6.38 21.52 6.07
CA VAL A 856 -7.15 22.37 7.00
C VAL A 856 -7.61 23.67 6.32
N THR A 857 -6.76 24.26 5.49
CA THR A 857 -7.08 25.42 4.63
C THR A 857 -6.27 25.32 3.34
N ASN A 858 -6.89 25.49 2.17
CA ASN A 858 -6.15 25.46 0.91
C ASN A 858 -5.28 26.72 0.73
N CYS A 859 -4.11 26.57 0.12
CA CYS A 859 -3.22 27.68 -0.26
C CYS A 859 -3.02 27.78 -1.77
N TYR A 860 -3.96 27.28 -2.58
CA TYR A 860 -3.86 27.31 -4.05
C TYR A 860 -3.76 28.74 -4.62
N TRP A 861 -4.28 29.74 -3.90
CA TRP A 861 -4.07 31.16 -4.22
C TRP A 861 -2.59 31.56 -4.13
N LEU A 862 -1.87 31.08 -3.11
CA LEU A 862 -0.45 31.35 -2.86
C LEU A 862 0.41 30.59 -3.87
N LEU A 863 0.10 29.31 -4.13
CA LEU A 863 0.75 28.54 -5.19
C LEU A 863 0.65 29.25 -6.55
N ARG A 864 -0.53 29.78 -6.91
CA ARG A 864 -0.68 30.53 -8.16
C ARG A 864 0.20 31.79 -8.20
N LYS A 865 0.24 32.58 -7.12
CA LYS A 865 1.09 33.78 -7.02
C LYS A 865 2.59 33.43 -7.05
N ILE A 866 2.98 32.29 -6.47
CA ILE A 866 4.32 31.73 -6.56
C ILE A 866 4.65 31.37 -8.01
N LEU A 867 3.78 30.63 -8.71
CA LEU A 867 3.99 30.25 -10.12
C LEU A 867 4.00 31.45 -11.08
N ASP A 868 3.16 32.46 -10.85
CA ASP A 868 3.18 33.75 -11.57
C ASP A 868 4.56 34.45 -11.43
N PHE A 869 5.16 34.40 -10.25
CA PHE A 869 6.54 34.87 -10.05
C PHE A 869 7.59 33.93 -10.67
N THR A 870 7.65 32.66 -10.27
CA THR A 870 8.74 31.75 -10.68
C THR A 870 8.77 31.52 -12.18
N ALA A 871 7.61 31.44 -12.85
CA ALA A 871 7.52 31.20 -14.29
C ALA A 871 7.52 32.47 -15.17
N SER A 872 7.01 33.61 -14.67
CA SER A 872 6.81 34.84 -15.49
C SER A 872 7.42 36.13 -14.91
N ASN A 873 8.01 36.09 -13.71
CA ASN A 873 8.41 37.25 -12.91
C ASN A 873 7.28 38.28 -12.67
N ILE A 874 6.02 37.82 -12.60
CA ILE A 874 4.89 38.66 -12.24
C ILE A 874 4.91 38.83 -10.72
N LYS A 875 5.24 40.05 -10.27
CA LYS A 875 5.35 40.38 -8.84
C LYS A 875 4.04 40.94 -8.32
N ASP A 876 3.47 40.23 -7.37
CA ASP A 876 2.31 40.69 -6.61
C ASP A 876 2.69 41.87 -5.67
N PRO A 877 1.93 42.98 -5.62
CA PRO A 877 2.29 44.16 -4.82
C PRO A 877 2.35 43.94 -3.30
N VAL A 878 1.65 42.93 -2.77
CA VAL A 878 1.63 42.63 -1.32
C VAL A 878 2.77 41.68 -0.98
N ILE A 879 2.94 40.61 -1.77
CA ILE A 879 4.00 39.61 -1.57
C ILE A 879 5.40 40.21 -1.81
N PHE A 880 5.53 41.17 -2.73
CA PHE A 880 6.77 41.89 -3.05
C PHE A 880 6.83 43.30 -2.47
N SER A 881 6.15 43.55 -1.34
CA SER A 881 6.22 44.83 -0.64
C SER A 881 7.60 45.10 -0.04
N ASP A 882 8.10 46.34 -0.11
CA ASP A 882 9.43 46.70 0.44
C ASP A 882 9.53 46.44 1.97
N SER A 883 8.39 46.37 2.67
CA SER A 883 8.31 46.05 4.11
C SER A 883 8.80 44.65 4.49
N VAL A 884 8.79 43.68 3.55
CA VAL A 884 9.29 42.31 3.79
C VAL A 884 10.65 42.06 3.12
N ARG A 885 11.25 43.10 2.53
CA ARG A 885 12.48 42.98 1.75
C ARG A 885 13.72 42.96 2.64
N GLN A 886 14.53 41.92 2.50
CA GLN A 886 15.69 41.70 3.36
C GLN A 886 16.92 42.49 2.87
N HIS A 887 17.31 43.52 3.62
CA HIS A 887 18.53 44.30 3.32
C HIS A 887 19.83 43.60 3.74
N HIS A 888 19.75 42.64 4.65
CA HIS A 888 20.86 41.81 5.14
C HIS A 888 20.47 40.34 4.97
N PRO A 889 21.42 39.41 4.79
CA PRO A 889 21.07 37.99 4.72
C PRO A 889 20.59 37.50 6.09
N LEU A 890 19.53 36.67 6.10
CA LEU A 890 19.19 35.87 7.27
C LEU A 890 20.20 34.73 7.35
N HIS A 891 20.81 34.52 8.51
CA HIS A 891 21.91 33.57 8.67
C HIS A 891 21.96 32.97 10.08
N LYS A 892 21.45 31.73 10.23
CA LYS A 892 21.78 30.79 11.31
C LYS A 892 23.08 30.05 10.94
N ASP A 893 23.90 29.68 11.94
CA ASP A 893 25.14 28.91 11.71
C ASP A 893 24.83 27.47 11.24
N ASP A 894 25.70 26.90 10.41
CA ASP A 894 25.56 25.53 9.88
C ASP A 894 25.55 24.47 10.98
N SER A 895 26.23 24.74 12.12
CA SER A 895 26.17 23.89 13.31
C SER A 895 24.78 23.81 13.97
N GLN A 896 23.81 24.58 13.50
CA GLN A 896 22.45 24.68 14.02
C GLN A 896 21.37 24.38 12.96
N LEU A 897 21.74 23.83 11.81
CA LEU A 897 20.77 23.28 10.84
C LEU A 897 20.33 21.87 11.27
N PRO A 898 19.13 21.41 10.88
CA PRO A 898 18.69 20.04 11.15
C PRO A 898 19.64 19.01 10.53
N SER A 899 20.02 18.01 11.33
CA SER A 899 20.93 16.93 10.93
C SER A 899 20.20 15.61 10.68
N ARG A 900 20.59 14.88 9.62
CA ARG A 900 20.11 13.52 9.32
C ARG A 900 20.28 12.57 10.52
N ARG A 901 19.33 11.64 10.69
CA ARG A 901 19.42 10.56 11.69
C ARG A 901 20.48 9.53 11.31
N THR A 902 21.29 9.12 12.29
CA THR A 902 22.36 8.12 12.13
C THR A 902 21.98 6.71 12.60
N ASP A 903 20.79 6.55 13.19
CA ASP A 903 20.26 5.28 13.71
C ASP A 903 19.28 4.57 12.76
N VAL A 904 19.02 5.13 11.57
CA VAL A 904 18.14 4.59 10.53
C VAL A 904 18.96 4.29 9.27
N ASN A 905 18.81 3.10 8.67
CA ASN A 905 19.46 2.76 7.41
C ASN A 905 18.65 3.28 6.20
N PHE A 906 18.79 4.56 5.90
CA PHE A 906 18.08 5.24 4.82
C PHE A 906 18.29 4.61 3.41
N SER A 907 19.45 3.97 3.18
CA SER A 907 19.80 3.34 1.89
C SER A 907 18.89 2.16 1.48
N ALA A 908 18.10 1.63 2.42
CA ALA A 908 17.10 0.60 2.17
C ALA A 908 15.85 1.13 1.46
N TYR A 909 15.61 2.44 1.48
CA TYR A 909 14.37 3.08 1.03
C TYR A 909 14.61 4.01 -0.17
N SER A 910 15.70 4.77 -0.10
CA SER A 910 16.14 5.74 -1.11
C SER A 910 16.34 5.15 -2.52
N ALA A 911 15.94 5.91 -3.54
CA ALA A 911 16.28 5.71 -4.95
C ALA A 911 17.68 6.25 -5.32
N VAL A 912 18.30 7.04 -4.44
CA VAL A 912 19.59 7.72 -4.64
C VAL A 912 20.74 7.09 -3.83
N VAL A 913 20.58 6.97 -2.51
CA VAL A 913 21.64 6.51 -1.59
C VAL A 913 22.07 5.07 -1.92
N GLY A 914 23.35 4.92 -2.27
CA GLY A 914 23.95 3.64 -2.64
C GLY A 914 23.49 3.09 -3.99
N LYS A 915 22.85 3.92 -4.83
CA LYS A 915 22.50 3.58 -6.21
C LYS A 915 23.47 4.29 -7.18
N GLU A 916 23.43 3.92 -8.45
CA GLU A 916 24.21 4.59 -9.50
C GLU A 916 23.33 5.61 -10.25
N LEU A 917 23.80 6.84 -10.41
CA LEU A 917 23.17 7.83 -11.27
C LEU A 917 23.19 7.32 -12.73
N LEU A 918 22.00 6.92 -13.21
CA LEU A 918 21.76 6.44 -14.57
C LEU A 918 21.99 7.57 -15.58
N CYS A 919 21.35 8.70 -15.30
CA CYS A 919 21.08 9.78 -16.22
C CYS A 919 22.14 10.87 -16.05
N ARG A 920 23.03 11.05 -17.05
CA ARG A 920 24.15 12.01 -16.98
C ARG A 920 24.04 13.17 -17.97
N LYS A 921 22.95 13.20 -18.73
CA LYS A 921 22.55 14.23 -19.71
C LYS A 921 21.03 14.12 -19.92
N ASP A 922 20.42 15.21 -20.38
CA ASP A 922 19.01 15.30 -20.73
C ASP A 922 18.54 14.09 -21.54
N SER A 923 17.67 13.28 -20.93
CA SER A 923 17.22 11.99 -21.44
C SER A 923 15.74 11.83 -21.09
N ARG A 924 14.87 12.39 -21.95
CA ARG A 924 13.39 12.31 -21.85
C ARG A 924 12.83 10.87 -21.81
N PHE A 925 13.70 9.84 -21.90
CA PHE A 925 13.37 8.42 -21.99
C PHE A 925 13.92 7.57 -20.83
N GLU A 926 14.80 8.11 -19.98
CA GLU A 926 15.33 7.41 -18.79
C GLU A 926 14.38 7.55 -17.59
N ILE A 927 13.13 7.12 -17.78
CA ILE A 927 12.11 7.05 -16.73
C ILE A 927 12.42 5.88 -15.79
N TRP A 928 12.37 6.11 -14.47
CA TRP A 928 12.80 5.12 -13.50
C TRP A 928 11.74 4.04 -13.25
N GLY A 929 11.78 3.01 -14.08
CA GLY A 929 11.53 1.67 -13.58
C GLY A 929 10.07 1.22 -13.51
N THR A 930 9.27 1.43 -14.56
CA THR A 930 8.02 0.66 -14.85
C THR A 930 8.23 -0.87 -14.98
N LYS A 931 9.35 -1.40 -14.50
CA LYS A 931 9.63 -2.81 -14.21
C LYS A 931 8.94 -3.19 -12.89
N GLY A 932 7.61 -3.18 -12.91
CA GLY A 932 6.79 -3.55 -11.75
C GLY A 932 7.21 -4.88 -11.12
N TYR A 933 6.88 -5.06 -9.83
CA TYR A 933 7.39 -6.07 -8.87
C TYR A 933 7.91 -7.40 -9.44
N ILE A 934 7.19 -7.98 -10.42
CA ILE A 934 7.62 -9.03 -11.34
C ILE A 934 9.13 -9.02 -11.60
N LEU A 935 9.73 -7.89 -12.00
CA LEU A 935 11.13 -7.86 -12.48
C LEU A 935 12.21 -7.74 -11.38
N GLN A 936 11.89 -7.27 -10.17
CA GLN A 936 12.79 -7.48 -9.02
C GLN A 936 12.71 -8.94 -8.53
N LEU A 937 11.51 -9.52 -8.49
CA LEU A 937 11.30 -10.94 -8.13
C LEU A 937 11.94 -11.91 -9.15
N LEU A 938 12.01 -11.52 -10.43
CA LEU A 938 12.68 -12.26 -11.50
C LEU A 938 14.19 -11.97 -11.67
N ARG A 939 14.79 -11.04 -10.91
CA ARG A 939 16.27 -10.90 -10.87
C ARG A 939 16.98 -12.14 -10.32
N GLY A 940 16.24 -13.08 -9.71
CA GLY A 940 16.70 -14.46 -9.50
C GLY A 940 16.79 -15.25 -10.80
N ARG A 941 18.00 -15.31 -11.39
CA ARG A 941 18.41 -16.07 -12.58
C ARG A 941 17.54 -17.32 -12.87
N ASN A 942 16.99 -17.39 -14.08
CA ASN A 942 16.42 -18.59 -14.71
C ASN A 942 15.54 -19.45 -13.78
N ARG A 943 14.52 -18.86 -13.16
CA ARG A 943 13.49 -19.61 -12.42
C ARG A 943 12.69 -20.54 -13.35
N LYS A 944 13.13 -21.79 -13.44
CA LYS A 944 12.40 -22.89 -14.08
C LYS A 944 11.16 -23.24 -13.26
N LEU A 945 9.98 -22.79 -13.69
CA LEU A 945 8.71 -23.09 -13.03
C LEU A 945 8.46 -24.62 -13.01
N PRO A 946 8.11 -25.22 -11.86
CA PRO A 946 7.80 -26.65 -11.79
C PRO A 946 6.68 -27.05 -12.77
N GLY A 947 6.92 -28.09 -13.57
CA GLY A 947 5.94 -28.64 -14.52
C GLY A 947 5.94 -28.02 -15.92
N TYR A 948 6.59 -26.87 -16.14
CA TYR A 948 6.65 -26.21 -17.45
C TYR A 948 8.05 -26.36 -18.12
N PRO A 949 8.12 -26.64 -19.43
CA PRO A 949 9.39 -26.70 -20.16
C PRO A 949 9.98 -25.30 -20.35
N SER A 950 11.29 -25.17 -20.18
CA SER A 950 12.01 -23.93 -20.52
C SER A 950 12.18 -23.80 -22.03
N VAL A 951 11.84 -22.64 -22.59
CA VAL A 951 12.27 -22.24 -23.92
C VAL A 951 13.59 -21.49 -23.76
N ASP A 952 14.70 -22.12 -24.13
CA ASP A 952 16.04 -21.55 -23.95
C ASP A 952 16.35 -20.50 -25.04
N LEU A 953 15.94 -19.25 -24.79
CA LEU A 953 16.27 -18.09 -25.63
C LEU A 953 17.70 -17.58 -25.37
N GLU A 954 18.71 -18.34 -25.79
CA GLU A 954 20.09 -17.84 -25.89
C GLU A 954 20.41 -17.21 -27.25
N ARG A 955 21.26 -16.16 -27.19
CA ARG A 955 21.90 -15.40 -28.29
C ARG A 955 21.06 -14.33 -29.01
N GLY A 956 21.02 -13.14 -28.40
CA GLY A 956 20.68 -11.86 -29.04
C GLY A 956 21.82 -10.83 -28.99
N SER A 957 22.93 -11.10 -29.68
CA SER A 957 24.00 -10.19 -30.16
C SER A 957 24.42 -8.93 -29.37
N ASN A 958 25.73 -8.81 -29.09
CA ASN A 958 26.39 -7.55 -28.70
C ASN A 958 26.07 -6.38 -29.65
N THR A 959 25.63 -5.24 -29.13
CA THR A 959 25.48 -3.97 -29.86
C THR A 959 26.54 -2.95 -29.44
N SER A 960 27.74 -3.06 -30.03
CA SER A 960 28.75 -2.01 -29.97
C SER A 960 28.33 -0.80 -30.82
N LEU A 961 28.51 0.42 -30.32
CA LEU A 961 28.33 1.64 -31.12
C LEU A 961 29.20 1.60 -32.40
N ARG A 962 28.62 1.93 -33.56
CA ARG A 962 29.28 2.78 -34.59
C ARG A 962 28.36 3.21 -35.74
N THR A 963 28.04 4.50 -35.72
CA THR A 963 28.06 5.45 -36.86
C THR A 963 28.18 4.89 -38.29
N SER A 964 27.14 5.15 -39.09
CA SER A 964 27.18 5.57 -40.51
C SER A 964 28.27 5.02 -41.44
N SER A 965 27.88 4.16 -42.38
CA SER A 965 28.70 3.70 -43.52
C SER A 965 28.79 4.72 -44.66
N PHE A 966 29.92 4.79 -45.36
CA PHE A 966 30.02 4.90 -46.83
C PHE A 966 31.48 4.63 -47.33
N PRO A 967 31.75 4.33 -48.62
CA PRO A 967 32.26 2.98 -48.90
C PRO A 967 33.57 2.87 -49.72
N ARG A 968 34.24 1.73 -49.54
CA ARG A 968 35.08 0.93 -50.46
C ARG A 968 35.46 -0.35 -49.67
N GLY A 969 35.55 -1.56 -50.22
CA GLY A 969 35.38 -2.02 -51.60
C GLY A 969 36.54 -2.98 -51.95
N GLY A 970 36.24 -4.25 -52.21
CA GLY A 970 37.24 -5.24 -52.67
C GLY A 970 37.29 -6.55 -51.88
N GLU A 971 36.72 -7.59 -52.50
CA GLU A 971 37.23 -8.97 -52.58
C GLU A 971 37.36 -9.89 -51.34
N ARG A 972 37.39 -11.19 -51.67
CA ARG A 972 37.43 -12.36 -50.78
C ARG A 972 38.89 -12.78 -50.55
N HIS A 973 39.19 -13.51 -49.48
CA HIS A 973 39.58 -14.94 -49.58
C HIS A 973 39.74 -15.59 -48.20
N SER A 974 39.65 -16.93 -48.16
CA SER A 974 39.61 -17.75 -46.94
C SER A 974 40.63 -18.89 -46.94
N VAL A 975 41.57 -18.88 -45.98
CA VAL A 975 42.41 -20.00 -45.49
C VAL A 975 42.78 -19.59 -44.03
N ALA A 976 42.52 -20.28 -42.91
CA ALA A 976 42.44 -21.69 -42.51
C ALA A 976 43.75 -22.29 -41.92
N SER A 977 43.59 -23.02 -40.80
CA SER A 977 44.53 -23.97 -40.16
C SER A 977 45.65 -23.48 -39.19
N ILE A 978 45.65 -24.10 -37.99
CA ILE A 978 46.76 -24.81 -37.27
C ILE A 978 48.16 -24.13 -37.17
N GLY A 979 48.86 -24.08 -36.02
CA GLY A 979 48.58 -24.52 -34.65
C GLY A 979 49.80 -25.13 -33.89
N LYS A 980 49.78 -25.08 -32.54
CA LYS A 980 50.66 -25.76 -31.54
C LYS A 980 52.09 -25.23 -31.22
N ASN A 981 52.32 -25.12 -29.89
CA ASN A 981 53.46 -25.62 -29.09
C ASN A 981 54.71 -24.75 -28.69
N LYS A 982 54.82 -24.58 -27.35
CA LYS A 982 55.95 -24.94 -26.43
C LYS A 982 57.13 -23.99 -26.14
N TYR A 983 57.29 -23.71 -24.81
CA TYR A 983 58.52 -23.58 -24.00
C TYR A 983 59.53 -22.47 -24.36
N ASN A 984 60.34 -21.87 -23.48
CA ASN A 984 60.51 -21.76 -22.01
C ASN A 984 60.95 -20.29 -21.75
N GLY A 985 60.94 -19.65 -20.58
CA GLY A 985 60.73 -19.99 -19.17
C GLY A 985 61.32 -18.84 -18.31
N MET A 986 60.92 -18.75 -17.03
CA MET A 986 61.66 -18.35 -15.81
C MET A 986 62.58 -17.09 -15.85
N ASP A 987 62.57 -16.19 -14.85
CA ASP A 987 61.86 -16.11 -13.55
C ASP A 987 61.84 -14.60 -13.11
N PHE A 988 61.44 -14.10 -11.93
CA PHE A 988 61.29 -14.64 -10.56
C PHE A 988 60.29 -13.78 -9.74
N LEU A 989 60.03 -14.14 -8.46
CA LEU A 989 59.21 -13.43 -7.44
C LEU A 989 57.69 -13.28 -7.75
N GLY A 990 56.76 -13.67 -6.87
CA GLY A 990 56.86 -14.35 -5.57
C GLY A 990 55.48 -14.81 -5.05
N LEU A 991 55.45 -15.82 -4.17
CA LEU A 991 54.24 -16.55 -3.70
C LEU A 991 53.18 -15.63 -3.03
N LEU A 992 51.84 -15.81 -3.06
CA LEU A 992 50.89 -16.96 -3.14
C LEU A 992 50.74 -17.84 -1.87
N ASN A 993 49.49 -17.93 -1.36
CA ASN A 993 48.94 -18.97 -0.45
C ASN A 993 49.50 -19.03 1.00
N ARG A 994 48.77 -19.51 2.02
CA ARG A 994 47.34 -19.91 2.18
C ARG A 994 46.97 -19.93 3.68
N GLU A 995 45.67 -19.80 3.97
CA GLU A 995 44.91 -20.43 5.07
C GLU A 995 45.14 -20.07 6.57
N ASP A 996 44.05 -20.32 7.30
CA ASP A 996 43.86 -20.67 8.73
C ASP A 996 43.88 -19.65 9.90
N VAL A 997 42.64 -19.44 10.41
CA VAL A 997 42.17 -19.61 11.81
C VAL A 997 42.36 -18.47 12.83
N ASP A 998 41.34 -18.36 13.70
CA ASP A 998 41.16 -17.39 14.78
C ASP A 998 42.20 -17.45 15.92
N ILE A 999 42.39 -16.32 16.60
CA ILE A 999 42.19 -16.18 18.07
C ILE A 999 42.32 -14.69 18.50
N PRO A 1000 41.47 -14.17 19.41
CA PRO A 1000 41.58 -12.81 19.92
C PRO A 1000 42.65 -12.68 21.02
N VAL A 1001 43.55 -11.70 20.90
CA VAL A 1001 44.59 -11.42 21.91
C VAL A 1001 44.14 -10.35 22.91
N LEU A 1002 43.83 -10.80 24.12
CA LEU A 1002 43.79 -9.97 25.32
C LEU A 1002 45.22 -9.63 25.81
N VAL A 1003 45.46 -8.36 26.15
CA VAL A 1003 46.27 -7.82 27.28
C VAL A 1003 46.17 -6.29 27.17
N ALA A 1004 45.35 -5.58 27.97
CA ALA A 1004 45.44 -5.34 29.41
C ALA A 1004 46.54 -4.35 29.85
N SER A 1005 46.24 -3.05 29.74
CA SER A 1005 46.70 -2.00 30.66
C SER A 1005 45.48 -1.16 31.07
N GLN A 1006 44.79 -1.53 32.15
CA GLN A 1006 45.01 -1.01 33.52
C GLN A 1006 44.85 0.52 33.62
N TRP A 1007 43.64 0.99 33.95
CA TRP A 1007 43.12 1.10 35.33
C TRP A 1007 43.62 2.37 36.07
N ILE A 1008 43.27 3.57 35.56
CA ILE A 1008 43.47 4.84 36.29
C ILE A 1008 42.18 5.70 36.36
N VAL A 1009 41.33 5.69 35.33
CA VAL A 1009 40.17 6.61 35.23
C VAL A 1009 39.01 6.33 36.21
N PRO A 1010 38.55 5.08 36.47
CA PRO A 1010 37.33 4.83 37.25
C PRO A 1010 37.37 5.30 38.72
N ALA A 1011 38.56 5.40 39.31
CA ALA A 1011 38.73 5.77 40.72
C ALA A 1011 38.38 7.25 41.00
N ILE A 1012 38.54 8.14 40.01
CA ILE A 1012 38.39 9.59 40.19
C ILE A 1012 36.90 9.99 40.27
N VAL A 1013 36.03 9.34 39.50
CA VAL A 1013 34.59 9.67 39.41
C VAL A 1013 33.87 9.43 40.74
N ILE A 1014 34.22 8.34 41.45
CA ILE A 1014 33.57 7.95 42.71
C ILE A 1014 33.86 8.97 43.83
N PHE A 1015 35.05 9.58 43.84
CA PHE A 1015 35.45 10.52 44.90
C PHE A 1015 34.72 11.87 44.79
N PHE A 1016 34.42 12.33 43.58
CA PHE A 1016 33.68 13.59 43.36
C PHE A 1016 32.17 13.47 43.59
N GLY A 1017 31.55 12.34 43.26
CA GLY A 1017 30.10 12.15 43.42
C GLY A 1017 29.62 12.24 44.88
N ILE A 1018 30.44 11.80 45.84
CA ILE A 1018 30.09 11.77 47.27
C ILE A 1018 30.06 13.18 47.88
N LEU A 1019 30.92 14.10 47.42
CA LEU A 1019 30.97 15.49 47.91
C LEU A 1019 29.73 16.32 47.53
N PHE A 1020 29.15 16.08 46.35
CA PHE A 1020 28.00 16.84 45.85
C PHE A 1020 26.71 16.53 46.63
N LEU A 1021 26.47 15.25 46.95
CA LEU A 1021 25.31 14.79 47.70
C LEU A 1021 25.29 15.31 49.15
N SER A 1022 26.46 15.48 49.78
CA SER A 1022 26.57 16.09 51.12
C SER A 1022 26.18 17.57 51.13
N PHE A 1023 26.52 18.34 50.08
CA PHE A 1023 26.18 19.76 50.01
C PHE A 1023 24.66 20.00 49.84
N TRP A 1024 23.98 19.15 49.06
CA TRP A 1024 22.56 19.30 48.76
C TRP A 1024 21.65 19.05 49.98
N ARG A 1025 22.00 18.05 50.83
CA ARG A 1025 21.26 17.77 52.07
C ARG A 1025 21.31 18.90 53.11
N ILE A 1026 22.36 19.72 53.12
CA ILE A 1026 22.48 20.85 54.05
C ILE A 1026 21.57 22.02 53.65
N ARG A 1027 21.39 22.28 52.35
CA ARG A 1027 20.60 23.43 51.86
C ARG A 1027 19.09 23.26 52.06
N LYS A 1028 18.57 22.02 52.07
CA LYS A 1028 17.12 21.73 52.23
C LYS A 1028 16.61 21.91 53.67
N LYS A 1029 17.47 21.92 54.70
CA LYS A 1029 17.08 21.97 56.12
C LYS A 1029 16.89 23.39 56.70
N ARG A 1030 16.94 24.46 55.87
CA ARG A 1030 16.94 25.87 56.32
C ARG A 1030 15.72 26.71 55.93
N ARG A 1031 14.66 26.12 55.34
CA ARG A 1031 13.42 26.84 54.90
C ARG A 1031 12.13 26.53 55.69
N TRP A 1032 12.19 25.72 56.75
CA TRP A 1032 11.01 25.33 57.56
C TRP A 1032 11.00 25.97 58.97
N ARG A 1033 10.98 27.31 59.03
CA ARG A 1033 10.60 28.08 60.25
C ARG A 1033 10.07 29.48 59.89
N ARG A 1034 8.76 29.64 59.70
CA ARG A 1034 7.91 30.79 60.11
C ARG A 1034 6.51 30.75 59.47
N ARG A 1035 5.48 30.62 60.32
CA ARG A 1035 4.05 31.02 60.14
C ARG A 1035 3.28 30.39 58.95
N GLY A 1036 1.96 30.20 59.04
CA GLY A 1036 1.07 30.35 60.20
C GLY A 1036 -0.38 30.57 59.79
N SER A 1037 -1.23 29.59 60.09
CA SER A 1037 -2.71 29.49 59.93
C SER A 1037 -3.53 30.77 59.64
N SER A 1038 -4.40 30.69 58.62
CA SER A 1038 -5.69 31.41 58.56
C SER A 1038 -6.67 30.66 57.64
N SER A 1039 -7.98 30.75 57.89
CA SER A 1039 -9.02 29.97 57.19
C SER A 1039 -10.25 30.80 56.82
N GLY A 1040 -10.69 30.70 55.56
CA GLY A 1040 -11.98 31.19 55.04
C GLY A 1040 -12.02 30.94 53.52
N ARG A 1041 -13.02 30.29 52.90
CA ARG A 1041 -14.49 30.50 52.79
C ARG A 1041 -14.91 31.53 51.72
N PHE A 1042 -15.52 30.98 50.65
CA PHE A 1042 -16.49 31.58 49.70
C PHE A 1042 -16.07 32.75 48.79
N GLY A 1043 -16.47 32.66 47.51
CA GLY A 1043 -16.45 33.75 46.54
C GLY A 1043 -16.43 33.26 45.08
N PHE A 1044 -17.61 33.19 44.44
CA PHE A 1044 -17.78 33.31 42.97
C PHE A 1044 -17.95 34.82 42.63
N PRO A 1045 -17.85 35.27 41.36
CA PRO A 1045 -17.74 34.50 40.10
C PRO A 1045 -16.30 34.22 39.66
#